data_AF-A0A2S2QNF2-F1
#
_entry.id   AF-A0A2S2QNF2-F1
#
_cell.length_a   1.000
_cell.length_b   1.000
_cell.length_c   1.000
_cell.angle_alpha   90.00
_cell.angle_beta   90.00
_cell.angle_gamma   90.00
#
_symmetry.space_group_name_H-M   'P 1'
#
loop_
_entity.id
_entity.type
_entity.pdbx_description
1 polymer ?
#
loop_
_entity_poly.entity_id
_entity_poly.type
_entity_poly.pdbx_seq_one_letter_code
_entity_poly.pdbx_strand_id
1 'polypeptide(L)'
;MPQYSLLEYKLRRYIYLGHCNNIYVPRSFRNTFWANEKFHDDFIGVQLIGKIVQKKDICKINSIVPILLKVNNENKLFEDEHIIFALAVCSRFNNKHCQDMVANAYKAVQSICKDGLQILKFAYMVKVSSRLLYQLGYVKNNATGFGEGFRNALRRWYLNNDPYEVTRQIITHRSYKGISHKNLMSICHLDSPDPCRKIFIINTFCGFEKIRSNFHSMFQFKNVTQLNSRSQLIFIYHYLEKMNYVYSKMPLKNMFSLTWEKDFLSIPQKCFNDYHALSFFVTHSPLKALLDNTYSLAKKRYFYNVLKHEGCWKFIARFNETELLQKSGIHPIESYLEYVRYRYSGLYESEIKAKKMNLLKKSSENTMFNVEIWNPTLNSIKVPAIKNNSIDGSHQTQQSNILSENSTVFDIGIWNPTLNSIKVPAIKNNLIDGNNQTQQSNILSENSTVFDIGIWNPSLHSTDVPKIKNKYNNDNNQTQSLANFKIGHWNPSMGLTKVSVIKKKSIDVDNQTQSSAVFEIGFWNSNIDSTKVPVVVNKQNKLKNNKSKVDKLSTNGLQKSDKPKPIKAPPLLTFLSVDLIEKTLKNLKPLDYNILIAYDSRHCTYKQFCKYMHLKFLRVSDAIVLLILSIVYPKSSHRNKPLICAIKDSGKPFSIVKIDYTTTLTFETLEKMLTENLIKDSMPHKNYTRKNIDPLSTINWATKSSKNVDVFVFMGTHDMNINNLVKSKKYYEKYSGKRVKIIVCCLTGGHSGQTCARDRGVLFIIGFDKNIGKIIYSFINEEF
;
A
#
# COMPACT_ATOMS: atom_id res chain seq x y z
N MET A 1 -11.43 -18.28 -29.49
CA MET A 1 -9.96 -18.18 -29.29
C MET A 1 -9.67 -17.71 -27.87
N PRO A 2 -8.50 -17.99 -27.27
CA PRO A 2 -8.10 -17.33 -26.02
C PRO A 2 -7.91 -15.82 -26.24
N GLN A 3 -8.31 -14.99 -25.28
CA GLN A 3 -8.32 -13.52 -25.44
C GLN A 3 -6.91 -12.91 -25.53
N TYR A 4 -5.93 -13.55 -24.88
CA TYR A 4 -4.55 -13.06 -24.79
C TYR A 4 -3.53 -14.15 -25.16
N SER A 5 -2.32 -13.71 -25.51
CA SER A 5 -1.20 -14.64 -25.71
C SER A 5 -0.77 -15.29 -24.39
N LEU A 6 -0.11 -16.46 -24.44
CA LEU A 6 0.41 -17.12 -23.23
C LEU A 6 1.46 -16.27 -22.48
N LEU A 7 2.14 -15.36 -23.19
CA LEU A 7 3.03 -14.37 -22.59
C LEU A 7 2.22 -13.29 -21.86
N GLU A 8 1.21 -12.73 -22.52
CA GLU A 8 0.35 -11.69 -21.96
C GLU A 8 -0.41 -12.17 -20.72
N TYR A 9 -1.00 -13.37 -20.72
CA TYR A 9 -1.62 -13.96 -19.52
C TYR A 9 -0.63 -14.03 -18.34
N LYS A 10 0.62 -14.46 -18.57
CA LYS A 10 1.63 -14.55 -17.49
C LYS A 10 2.04 -13.17 -16.94
N LEU A 11 2.17 -12.17 -17.82
CA LEU A 11 2.47 -10.80 -17.42
C LEU A 11 1.30 -10.17 -16.67
N ARG A 12 0.06 -10.26 -17.19
CA ARG A 12 -1.16 -9.81 -16.51
C ARG A 12 -1.29 -10.40 -15.11
N ARG A 13 -1.10 -11.71 -14.97
CA ARG A 13 -1.15 -12.41 -13.69
C ARG A 13 -0.09 -11.96 -12.70
N TYR A 14 1.14 -11.73 -13.16
CA TYR A 14 2.15 -11.12 -12.33
C TYR A 14 1.75 -9.71 -11.88
N ILE A 15 1.22 -8.89 -12.80
CA ILE A 15 0.78 -7.51 -12.50
C ILE A 15 -0.37 -7.49 -11.48
N TYR A 16 -1.36 -8.36 -11.63
CA TYR A 16 -2.54 -8.41 -10.76
C TYR A 16 -2.23 -9.10 -9.41
N LEU A 17 -1.47 -10.21 -9.39
CA LEU A 17 -1.31 -11.06 -8.21
C LEU A 17 0.05 -10.92 -7.49
N GLY A 18 1.04 -10.32 -8.13
CA GLY A 18 2.45 -10.38 -7.71
C GLY A 18 3.15 -11.70 -8.05
N HIS A 19 2.46 -12.66 -8.69
CA HIS A 19 2.91 -14.04 -8.82
C HIS A 19 2.57 -14.71 -10.17
N CYS A 20 3.37 -15.68 -10.61
CA CYS A 20 3.19 -16.38 -11.90
C CYS A 20 2.15 -17.52 -11.89
N ASN A 21 1.75 -17.98 -10.71
CA ASN A 21 0.62 -18.90 -10.50
C ASN A 21 -0.61 -18.09 -10.07
N ASN A 22 -1.80 -18.66 -10.22
CA ASN A 22 -3.06 -18.06 -9.77
C ASN A 22 -3.21 -18.11 -8.23
N ILE A 23 -2.34 -17.39 -7.51
CA ILE A 23 -2.38 -17.26 -6.05
C ILE A 23 -2.36 -15.77 -5.72
N TYR A 24 -3.44 -15.24 -5.16
CA TYR A 24 -3.42 -13.96 -4.49
C TYR A 24 -3.02 -14.11 -3.02
N VAL A 25 -2.17 -13.19 -2.56
CA VAL A 25 -1.77 -13.06 -1.17
C VAL A 25 -1.80 -11.56 -0.83
N PRO A 26 -2.55 -11.13 0.20
CA PRO A 26 -2.53 -9.75 0.66
C PRO A 26 -1.13 -9.24 0.94
N ARG A 27 -0.78 -8.10 0.36
CA ARG A 27 0.55 -7.46 0.46
C ARG A 27 1.14 -7.52 1.88
N SER A 28 0.32 -7.18 2.86
CA SER A 28 0.65 -7.12 4.28
C SER A 28 1.05 -8.46 4.93
N PHE A 29 0.74 -9.59 4.29
CA PHE A 29 1.07 -10.94 4.75
C PHE A 29 2.16 -11.61 3.89
N ARG A 30 2.41 -11.15 2.65
CA ARG A 30 3.33 -11.76 1.66
C ARG A 30 4.69 -12.14 2.26
N ASN A 31 5.41 -11.22 2.87
CA ASN A 31 6.75 -11.47 3.44
C ASN A 31 6.77 -12.58 4.51
N THR A 32 5.65 -12.81 5.20
CA THR A 32 5.50 -13.88 6.23
C THR A 32 4.78 -15.13 5.71
N PHE A 33 4.34 -15.12 4.46
CA PHE A 33 3.81 -16.28 3.75
C PHE A 33 4.91 -16.93 2.91
N TRP A 34 5.59 -16.11 2.11
CA TRP A 34 6.76 -16.47 1.34
C TRP A 34 8.02 -16.46 2.24
N ALA A 35 8.13 -17.44 3.12
CA ALA A 35 9.27 -17.59 4.04
C ALA A 35 10.63 -17.76 3.33
N ASN A 36 10.62 -18.07 2.03
CA ASN A 36 11.79 -18.13 1.16
C ASN A 36 11.70 -17.01 0.12
N GLU A 37 12.74 -16.16 0.04
CA GLU A 37 12.82 -15.00 -0.86
C GLU A 37 12.62 -15.35 -2.34
N LYS A 38 12.87 -16.60 -2.72
CA LYS A 38 12.66 -17.11 -4.09
C LYS A 38 11.18 -17.12 -4.54
N PHE A 39 10.24 -16.79 -3.64
CA PHE A 39 8.82 -16.60 -3.94
C PHE A 39 8.33 -15.15 -3.76
N HIS A 40 9.20 -14.20 -3.40
CA HIS A 40 8.83 -12.79 -3.27
C HIS A 40 8.54 -12.18 -4.64
N ASP A 41 7.58 -11.27 -4.68
CA ASP A 41 7.03 -10.71 -5.92
C ASP A 41 8.12 -10.07 -6.81
N ASP A 42 9.10 -9.37 -6.22
CA ASP A 42 10.25 -8.80 -6.92
C ASP A 42 11.10 -9.89 -7.62
N PHE A 43 11.37 -10.99 -6.93
CA PHE A 43 12.15 -12.12 -7.44
C PHE A 43 11.39 -12.86 -8.55
N ILE A 44 10.08 -13.04 -8.39
CA ILE A 44 9.21 -13.70 -9.36
C ILE A 44 9.08 -12.86 -10.65
N GLY A 45 8.98 -11.52 -10.54
CA GLY A 45 8.98 -10.62 -11.69
C GLY A 45 10.28 -10.67 -12.49
N VAL A 46 11.43 -10.65 -11.79
CA VAL A 46 12.76 -10.84 -12.42
C VAL A 46 12.88 -12.20 -13.08
N GLN A 47 12.45 -13.29 -12.44
CA GLN A 47 12.47 -14.62 -13.04
C GLN A 47 11.55 -14.75 -14.26
N LEU A 48 10.38 -14.11 -14.26
CA LEU A 48 9.45 -14.16 -15.39
C LEU A 48 10.07 -13.54 -16.64
N ILE A 49 10.55 -12.30 -16.54
CA ILE A 49 11.12 -11.54 -17.66
C ILE A 49 12.48 -12.12 -18.06
N GLY A 50 13.34 -12.46 -17.10
CA GLY A 50 14.64 -13.07 -17.35
C GLY A 50 14.57 -14.39 -18.12
N LYS A 51 13.59 -15.27 -17.80
CA LYS A 51 13.37 -16.54 -18.54
C LYS A 51 12.78 -16.35 -19.94
N ILE A 52 12.27 -15.17 -20.27
CA ILE A 52 11.89 -14.82 -21.65
C ILE A 52 13.14 -14.33 -22.39
N VAL A 53 13.92 -13.44 -21.79
CA VAL A 53 15.18 -12.93 -22.36
C VAL A 53 16.20 -14.05 -22.63
N GLN A 54 16.35 -15.01 -21.71
CA GLN A 54 17.26 -16.17 -21.90
C GLN A 54 16.96 -16.99 -23.16
N LYS A 55 15.72 -16.96 -23.68
CA LYS A 55 15.35 -17.67 -24.92
C LYS A 55 15.75 -16.93 -26.19
N LYS A 56 16.27 -15.70 -26.09
CA LYS A 56 16.71 -14.85 -27.22
C LYS A 56 15.64 -14.58 -28.28
N ASP A 57 14.37 -14.79 -27.95
CA ASP A 57 13.22 -14.63 -28.82
C ASP A 57 12.83 -13.14 -28.90
N ILE A 58 13.39 -12.44 -29.89
CA ILE A 58 13.27 -10.98 -30.04
C ILE A 58 11.80 -10.54 -30.09
N CYS A 59 10.95 -11.28 -30.81
CA CYS A 59 9.52 -10.98 -30.92
C CYS A 59 8.82 -11.06 -29.55
N LYS A 60 9.09 -12.10 -28.74
CA LYS A 60 8.53 -12.20 -27.39
C LYS A 60 9.12 -11.16 -26.44
N ILE A 61 10.41 -10.85 -26.54
CA ILE A 61 11.10 -9.83 -25.71
C ILE A 61 10.50 -8.43 -25.99
N ASN A 62 10.43 -8.02 -27.25
CA ASN A 62 9.96 -6.69 -27.62
C ASN A 62 8.45 -6.50 -27.40
N SER A 63 7.66 -7.57 -27.32
CA SER A 63 6.23 -7.50 -26.99
C SER A 63 5.91 -7.22 -25.50
N ILE A 64 6.88 -7.35 -24.58
CA ILE A 64 6.64 -7.19 -23.13
C ILE A 64 6.16 -5.78 -22.78
N VAL A 65 6.86 -4.73 -23.25
CA VAL A 65 6.51 -3.33 -22.91
C VAL A 65 5.17 -2.89 -23.52
N PRO A 66 4.83 -3.22 -24.79
CA PRO A 66 3.47 -3.05 -25.32
C PRO A 66 2.38 -3.71 -24.45
N ILE A 67 2.63 -4.89 -23.89
CA ILE A 67 1.70 -5.55 -22.95
C ILE A 67 1.55 -4.73 -21.66
N LEU A 68 2.65 -4.22 -21.08
CA LEU A 68 2.58 -3.34 -19.90
C LEU A 68 1.74 -2.09 -20.19
N LEU A 69 1.99 -1.41 -21.32
CA LEU A 69 1.25 -0.22 -21.73
C LEU A 69 -0.25 -0.50 -21.94
N LYS A 70 -0.60 -1.63 -22.58
CA LYS A 70 -1.99 -2.08 -22.75
C LYS A 70 -2.70 -2.24 -21.40
N VAL A 71 -2.08 -2.95 -20.45
CA VAL A 71 -2.63 -3.19 -19.11
C VAL A 71 -2.74 -1.88 -18.29
N ASN A 72 -1.82 -0.94 -18.45
CA ASN A 72 -1.91 0.40 -17.85
C ASN A 72 -3.08 1.21 -18.42
N ASN A 73 -3.31 1.13 -19.73
CA ASN A 73 -4.34 1.91 -20.43
C ASN A 73 -5.76 1.38 -20.19
N GLU A 74 -5.90 0.10 -19.79
CA GLU A 74 -7.17 -0.46 -19.31
C GLU A 74 -7.63 0.19 -17.99
N ASN A 75 -6.74 0.81 -17.21
CA ASN A 75 -6.99 1.47 -15.92
C ASN A 75 -7.76 0.61 -14.88
N LYS A 76 -7.70 -0.73 -15.01
CA LYS A 76 -8.36 -1.70 -14.09
C LYS A 76 -7.52 -2.09 -12.86
N LEU A 77 -6.24 -1.72 -12.83
CA LEU A 77 -5.31 -2.14 -11.78
C LEU A 77 -5.67 -1.52 -10.42
N PHE A 78 -5.80 -2.38 -9.41
CA PHE A 78 -6.00 -1.96 -8.01
C PHE A 78 -4.70 -1.56 -7.30
N GLU A 79 -3.55 -2.04 -7.77
CA GLU A 79 -2.21 -1.66 -7.31
C GLU A 79 -1.27 -1.46 -8.50
N ASP A 80 -0.43 -0.43 -8.46
CA ASP A 80 0.51 -0.03 -9.52
C ASP A 80 1.90 -0.67 -9.40
N GLU A 81 2.17 -1.33 -8.28
CA GLU A 81 3.54 -1.66 -7.87
C GLU A 81 4.18 -2.73 -8.77
N HIS A 82 3.44 -3.79 -9.11
CA HIS A 82 3.97 -4.88 -9.95
C HIS A 82 4.21 -4.46 -11.41
N ILE A 83 3.40 -3.54 -11.96
CA ILE A 83 3.61 -3.02 -13.32
C ILE A 83 4.80 -2.06 -13.37
N ILE A 84 4.96 -1.18 -12.37
CA ILE A 84 6.17 -0.34 -12.24
C ILE A 84 7.41 -1.21 -12.02
N PHE A 85 7.31 -2.31 -11.26
CA PHE A 85 8.41 -3.25 -11.09
C PHE A 85 8.76 -3.99 -12.39
N ALA A 86 7.77 -4.51 -13.11
CA ALA A 86 7.98 -5.16 -14.41
C ALA A 86 8.65 -4.20 -15.41
N LEU A 87 8.21 -2.94 -15.44
CA LEU A 87 8.84 -1.88 -16.25
C LEU A 87 10.29 -1.62 -15.83
N ALA A 88 10.54 -1.53 -14.52
CA ALA A 88 11.88 -1.38 -13.97
C ALA A 88 12.78 -2.54 -14.42
N VAL A 89 12.36 -3.79 -14.28
CA VAL A 89 13.10 -4.98 -14.76
C VAL A 89 13.42 -4.90 -16.26
N CYS A 90 12.44 -4.54 -17.10
CA CYS A 90 12.66 -4.40 -18.55
C CYS A 90 13.75 -3.37 -18.88
N SER A 91 13.89 -2.30 -18.09
CA SER A 91 14.87 -1.23 -18.31
C SER A 91 16.34 -1.58 -17.98
N ARG A 92 16.62 -2.79 -17.45
CA ARG A 92 17.95 -3.13 -16.88
C ARG A 92 18.78 -4.15 -17.64
N PHE A 93 18.26 -4.76 -18.69
CA PHE A 93 19.04 -5.69 -19.52
C PHE A 93 20.11 -4.96 -20.35
N ASN A 94 21.24 -5.62 -20.59
CA ASN A 94 22.36 -5.09 -21.38
C ASN A 94 22.71 -5.95 -22.61
N ASN A 95 21.86 -6.92 -22.97
CA ASN A 95 22.03 -7.76 -24.15
C ASN A 95 21.63 -7.01 -25.43
N LYS A 96 22.34 -7.25 -26.55
CA LYS A 96 21.99 -6.66 -27.88
C LYS A 96 20.51 -6.88 -28.25
N HIS A 97 20.00 -8.10 -28.09
CA HIS A 97 18.60 -8.47 -28.36
C HIS A 97 17.56 -7.89 -27.37
N CYS A 98 17.96 -7.03 -26.43
CA CYS A 98 17.05 -6.34 -25.51
C CYS A 98 17.01 -4.82 -25.73
N GLN A 99 17.74 -4.28 -26.71
CA GLN A 99 17.91 -2.83 -26.87
C GLN A 99 16.57 -2.10 -27.07
N ASP A 100 15.68 -2.61 -27.93
CA ASP A 100 14.35 -2.00 -28.14
C ASP A 100 13.47 -2.11 -26.90
N MET A 101 13.44 -3.27 -26.23
CA MET A 101 12.70 -3.45 -24.97
C MET A 101 13.15 -2.46 -23.90
N VAL A 102 14.46 -2.24 -23.75
CA VAL A 102 15.04 -1.28 -22.79
C VAL A 102 14.69 0.15 -23.18
N ALA A 103 14.86 0.52 -24.45
CA ALA A 103 14.53 1.86 -24.95
C ALA A 103 13.02 2.16 -24.82
N ASN A 104 12.16 1.19 -25.14
CA ASN A 104 10.72 1.32 -25.01
C ASN A 104 10.26 1.31 -23.55
N ALA A 105 10.91 0.56 -22.66
CA ALA A 105 10.67 0.64 -21.22
C ALA A 105 10.96 2.05 -20.69
N TYR A 106 12.08 2.66 -21.08
CA TYR A 106 12.39 4.05 -20.70
C TYR A 106 11.45 5.10 -21.30
N LYS A 107 10.91 4.88 -22.52
CA LYS A 107 9.82 5.72 -23.06
C LYS A 107 8.52 5.56 -22.24
N ALA A 108 8.16 4.33 -21.90
CA ALA A 108 6.91 3.99 -21.21
C ALA A 108 6.83 4.48 -19.75
N VAL A 109 7.95 4.90 -19.14
CA VAL A 109 7.97 5.58 -17.83
C VAL A 109 7.01 6.77 -17.80
N GLN A 110 6.93 7.56 -18.89
CA GLN A 110 6.04 8.72 -18.98
C GLN A 110 4.55 8.35 -18.87
N SER A 111 4.16 7.17 -19.34
CA SER A 111 2.75 6.74 -19.42
C SER A 111 2.30 5.89 -18.23
N ILE A 112 3.25 5.22 -17.56
CA ILE A 112 3.00 4.31 -16.42
C ILE A 112 3.25 5.02 -15.08
N CYS A 113 4.25 5.90 -14.99
CA CYS A 113 4.49 6.73 -13.81
C CYS A 113 3.81 8.09 -13.98
N LYS A 114 2.52 8.14 -13.64
CA LYS A 114 1.64 9.32 -13.78
C LYS A 114 1.84 10.34 -12.65
N ASP A 115 2.43 9.94 -11.51
CA ASP A 115 2.66 10.81 -10.35
C ASP A 115 4.08 10.73 -9.72
N GLY A 116 4.38 11.68 -8.83
CA GLY A 116 5.66 11.79 -8.10
C GLY A 116 6.00 10.61 -7.20
N LEU A 117 5.01 9.94 -6.60
CA LEU A 117 5.24 8.72 -5.84
C LEU A 117 5.60 7.56 -6.78
N GLN A 118 4.98 7.49 -7.96
CA GLN A 118 5.24 6.45 -8.96
C GLN A 118 6.63 6.55 -9.58
N ILE A 119 7.13 7.76 -9.89
CA ILE A 119 8.51 7.91 -10.38
C ILE A 119 9.56 7.58 -9.29
N LEU A 120 9.26 7.85 -8.03
CA LEU A 120 10.10 7.43 -6.90
C LEU A 120 10.05 5.91 -6.63
N LYS A 121 8.87 5.28 -6.77
CA LYS A 121 8.74 3.80 -6.79
C LYS A 121 9.61 3.21 -7.89
N PHE A 122 9.51 3.73 -9.12
CA PHE A 122 10.29 3.26 -10.28
C PHE A 122 11.79 3.36 -10.02
N ALA A 123 12.29 4.49 -9.51
CA ALA A 123 13.70 4.66 -9.18
C ALA A 123 14.19 3.69 -8.09
N TYR A 124 13.37 3.43 -7.06
CA TYR A 124 13.67 2.41 -6.04
C TYR A 124 13.72 1.01 -6.66
N MET A 125 12.76 0.68 -7.51
CA MET A 125 12.65 -0.62 -8.18
C MET A 125 13.77 -0.86 -9.19
N VAL A 126 14.27 0.18 -9.87
CA VAL A 126 15.47 0.12 -10.73
C VAL A 126 16.70 -0.34 -9.94
N LYS A 127 16.87 0.12 -8.68
CA LYS A 127 17.95 -0.36 -7.80
C LYS A 127 17.73 -1.81 -7.37
N VAL A 128 16.52 -2.19 -7.00
CA VAL A 128 16.18 -3.56 -6.56
C VAL A 128 16.31 -4.57 -7.69
N SER A 129 15.75 -4.28 -8.87
CA SER A 129 15.78 -5.16 -10.03
C SER A 129 17.18 -5.34 -10.59
N SER A 130 18.02 -4.29 -10.63
CA SER A 130 19.42 -4.41 -11.07
C SER A 130 20.20 -5.41 -10.21
N ARG A 131 20.04 -5.33 -8.87
CA ARG A 131 20.65 -6.29 -7.93
C ARG A 131 20.15 -7.71 -8.17
N LEU A 132 18.84 -7.91 -8.28
CA LEU A 132 18.23 -9.23 -8.45
C LEU A 132 18.57 -9.87 -9.82
N LEU A 133 18.64 -9.07 -10.89
CA LEU A 133 19.05 -9.55 -12.22
C LEU A 133 20.50 -10.05 -12.21
N TYR A 134 21.40 -9.37 -11.50
CA TYR A 134 22.78 -9.79 -11.31
C TYR A 134 22.87 -11.05 -10.45
N GLN A 135 22.20 -11.08 -9.28
CA GLN A 135 22.15 -12.24 -8.38
C GLN A 135 21.56 -13.51 -9.03
N LEU A 136 20.80 -13.37 -10.12
CA LEU A 136 20.21 -14.48 -10.89
C LEU A 136 20.92 -14.73 -12.24
N GLY A 137 22.06 -14.08 -12.50
CA GLY A 137 22.88 -14.31 -13.70
C GLY A 137 22.26 -13.82 -15.02
N TYR A 138 21.19 -13.01 -14.97
CA TYR A 138 20.55 -12.45 -16.18
C TYR A 138 21.32 -11.26 -16.77
N VAL A 139 22.16 -10.58 -15.97
CA VAL A 139 23.08 -9.52 -16.41
C VAL A 139 24.45 -9.73 -15.79
N LYS A 140 25.52 -9.41 -16.53
CA LYS A 140 26.91 -9.68 -16.11
C LYS A 140 27.41 -8.81 -14.93
N ASN A 141 26.89 -7.59 -14.77
CA ASN A 141 27.46 -6.58 -13.87
C ASN A 141 26.41 -6.08 -12.88
N ASN A 142 26.80 -5.91 -11.60
CA ASN A 142 25.97 -5.31 -10.55
C ASN A 142 25.90 -3.77 -10.69
N ALA A 143 25.30 -3.28 -11.77
CA ALA A 143 25.20 -1.86 -12.05
C ALA A 143 24.23 -1.14 -11.10
N THR A 144 24.57 0.09 -10.70
CA THR A 144 23.78 0.93 -9.75
C THR A 144 22.34 1.22 -10.20
N GLY A 145 22.04 1.06 -11.49
CA GLY A 145 20.74 1.35 -12.11
C GLY A 145 20.70 2.66 -12.90
N PHE A 146 21.58 3.62 -12.58
CA PHE A 146 21.42 5.03 -12.95
C PHE A 146 22.26 5.50 -14.15
N GLY A 147 22.36 4.65 -15.17
CA GLY A 147 23.01 4.96 -16.45
C GLY A 147 22.20 5.92 -17.32
N GLU A 148 22.73 6.30 -18.48
CA GLU A 148 22.21 7.43 -19.28
C GLU A 148 20.77 7.25 -19.77
N GLY A 149 20.31 6.02 -20.06
CA GLY A 149 18.90 5.75 -20.36
C GLY A 149 17.95 6.09 -19.20
N PHE A 150 18.34 5.78 -17.96
CA PHE A 150 17.60 6.14 -16.76
C PHE A 150 17.61 7.65 -16.51
N ARG A 151 18.76 8.30 -16.68
CA ARG A 151 18.90 9.76 -16.55
C ARG A 151 17.98 10.50 -17.54
N ASN A 152 17.95 10.06 -18.80
CA ASN A 152 17.06 10.63 -19.81
C ASN A 152 15.57 10.36 -19.54
N ALA A 153 15.21 9.17 -19.03
CA ALA A 153 13.83 8.89 -18.63
C ALA A 153 13.37 9.83 -17.48
N LEU A 154 14.22 10.05 -16.48
CA LEU A 154 13.94 11.01 -15.40
C LEU A 154 13.88 12.46 -15.90
N ARG A 155 14.83 12.90 -16.74
CA ARG A 155 14.80 14.26 -17.31
C ARG A 155 13.51 14.51 -18.09
N ARG A 156 13.10 13.57 -18.96
CA ARG A 156 11.82 13.65 -19.68
C ARG A 156 10.63 13.69 -18.72
N TRP A 157 10.63 12.91 -17.65
CA TRP A 157 9.54 12.92 -16.68
C TRP A 157 9.35 14.29 -16.00
N TYR A 158 10.44 14.98 -15.61
CA TYR A 158 10.35 16.33 -15.03
C TYR A 158 10.14 17.44 -16.07
N LEU A 159 10.62 17.28 -17.30
CA LEU A 159 10.64 18.34 -18.34
C LEU A 159 9.50 18.25 -19.37
N ASN A 160 8.83 17.11 -19.51
CA ASN A 160 7.70 16.93 -20.45
C ASN A 160 6.33 17.04 -19.78
N ASN A 161 6.23 16.84 -18.46
CA ASN A 161 5.00 17.08 -17.71
C ASN A 161 4.77 18.59 -17.49
N ASP A 162 3.55 18.97 -17.12
CA ASP A 162 3.20 20.35 -16.77
C ASP A 162 4.02 20.84 -15.54
N PRO A 163 4.64 22.04 -15.58
CA PRO A 163 5.50 22.51 -14.49
C PRO A 163 4.77 22.73 -13.15
N TYR A 164 3.49 23.11 -13.17
CA TYR A 164 2.69 23.28 -11.95
C TYR A 164 2.36 21.92 -11.33
N GLU A 165 1.86 20.97 -12.12
CA GLU A 165 1.60 19.60 -11.66
C GLU A 165 2.87 18.90 -11.16
N VAL A 166 4.03 19.09 -11.81
CA VAL A 166 5.32 18.58 -11.31
C VAL A 166 5.68 19.19 -9.95
N THR A 167 5.56 20.52 -9.81
CA THR A 167 5.81 21.22 -8.53
C THR A 167 4.92 20.68 -7.41
N ARG A 168 3.62 20.53 -7.72
CA ARG A 168 2.57 20.00 -6.85
C ARG A 168 2.93 18.61 -6.34
N GLN A 169 3.23 17.69 -7.26
CA GLN A 169 3.61 16.31 -6.96
C GLN A 169 4.90 16.19 -6.13
N ILE A 170 5.93 17.02 -6.39
CA ILE A 170 7.19 17.01 -5.61
C ILE A 170 6.95 17.35 -4.13
N ILE A 171 6.08 18.32 -3.86
CA ILE A 171 5.74 18.73 -2.48
C ILE A 171 4.91 17.67 -1.78
N THR A 172 3.96 17.05 -2.50
CA THR A 172 3.12 15.96 -2.00
C THR A 172 3.92 14.69 -1.68
N HIS A 173 4.85 14.31 -2.56
CA HIS A 173 5.53 13.00 -2.53
C HIS A 173 7.04 13.14 -2.33
N ARG A 174 7.45 13.92 -1.32
CA ARG A 174 8.86 14.27 -1.04
C ARG A 174 9.88 13.12 -1.14
N SER A 175 9.51 11.91 -0.68
CA SER A 175 10.37 10.73 -0.74
C SER A 175 9.60 9.40 -0.65
N TYR A 176 10.22 8.32 -1.14
CA TYR A 176 9.78 6.93 -0.98
C TYR A 176 11.01 6.04 -0.70
N LYS A 177 10.94 5.25 0.38
CA LYS A 177 12.01 4.32 0.83
C LYS A 177 13.44 4.89 0.77
N GLY A 178 13.61 6.15 1.19
CA GLY A 178 14.90 6.85 1.24
C GLY A 178 15.34 7.55 -0.06
N ILE A 179 14.63 7.36 -1.18
CA ILE A 179 14.83 8.14 -2.41
C ILE A 179 13.95 9.38 -2.36
N SER A 180 14.50 10.56 -2.67
CA SER A 180 13.79 11.83 -2.73
C SER A 180 13.85 12.43 -4.14
N HIS A 181 12.96 13.38 -4.46
CA HIS A 181 13.05 14.14 -5.71
C HIS A 181 14.39 14.88 -5.84
N LYS A 182 14.92 15.48 -4.75
CA LYS A 182 16.25 16.12 -4.72
C LYS A 182 17.37 15.17 -5.13
N ASN A 183 17.33 13.92 -4.65
CA ASN A 183 18.32 12.91 -5.03
C ASN A 183 18.19 12.54 -6.52
N LEU A 184 16.95 12.38 -7.02
CA LEU A 184 16.73 12.04 -8.43
C LEU A 184 17.14 13.16 -9.39
N MET A 185 16.83 14.41 -9.08
CA MET A 185 17.23 15.59 -9.87
C MET A 185 18.76 15.72 -9.95
N SER A 186 19.46 15.42 -8.85
CA SER A 186 20.93 15.38 -8.82
C SER A 186 21.47 14.26 -9.72
N ILE A 187 20.93 13.04 -9.59
CA ILE A 187 21.35 11.86 -10.36
C ILE A 187 21.17 12.03 -11.88
N CYS A 188 20.14 12.73 -12.33
CA CYS A 188 19.91 12.97 -13.76
C CYS A 188 20.47 14.31 -14.29
N HIS A 189 21.13 15.10 -13.44
CA HIS A 189 21.60 16.45 -13.73
C HIS A 189 20.47 17.33 -14.33
N LEU A 190 19.38 17.49 -13.57
CA LEU A 190 18.20 18.23 -14.03
C LEU A 190 18.45 19.75 -14.00
N ASP A 191 18.46 20.37 -15.17
CA ASP A 191 18.39 21.82 -15.36
C ASP A 191 17.33 22.16 -16.43
N SER A 192 16.92 23.43 -16.49
CA SER A 192 16.05 23.95 -17.54
C SER A 192 16.21 25.47 -17.70
N PRO A 193 16.26 26.01 -18.93
CA PRO A 193 16.20 27.45 -19.16
C PRO A 193 14.79 28.03 -18.91
N ASP A 194 13.73 27.20 -18.99
CA ASP A 194 12.35 27.60 -18.72
C ASP A 194 12.17 28.01 -17.24
N PRO A 195 11.81 29.28 -16.96
CA PRO A 195 11.56 29.75 -15.60
C PRO A 195 10.54 28.90 -14.82
N CYS A 196 9.49 28.40 -15.48
CA CYS A 196 8.43 27.60 -14.86
C CYS A 196 8.94 26.25 -14.34
N ARG A 197 10.04 25.74 -14.90
CA ARG A 197 10.72 24.52 -14.45
C ARG A 197 11.85 24.84 -13.49
N LYS A 198 12.64 25.88 -13.80
CA LYS A 198 13.77 26.35 -12.98
C LYS A 198 13.35 26.69 -11.54
N ILE A 199 12.15 27.24 -11.36
CA ILE A 199 11.61 27.56 -10.03
C ILE A 199 11.43 26.32 -9.13
N PHE A 200 10.91 25.19 -9.63
CA PHE A 200 10.74 23.98 -8.82
C PHE A 200 12.05 23.23 -8.59
N ILE A 201 13.00 23.32 -9.53
CA ILE A 201 14.36 22.80 -9.38
C ILE A 201 15.04 23.53 -8.22
N ILE A 202 15.04 24.88 -8.24
CA ILE A 202 15.60 25.72 -7.16
C ILE A 202 14.87 25.45 -5.83
N ASN A 203 13.54 25.30 -5.81
CA ASN A 203 12.81 24.92 -4.60
C ASN A 203 13.30 23.59 -4.00
N THR A 204 13.52 22.60 -4.87
CA THR A 204 13.87 21.23 -4.45
C THR A 204 15.30 21.15 -3.92
N PHE A 205 16.23 21.95 -4.46
CA PHE A 205 17.61 22.00 -3.98
C PHE A 205 17.81 22.96 -2.79
N CYS A 206 17.27 24.18 -2.87
CA CYS A 206 17.62 25.32 -2.02
C CYS A 206 16.46 25.85 -1.16
N GLY A 207 15.23 25.40 -1.38
CA GLY A 207 14.04 25.86 -0.65
C GLY A 207 13.50 27.23 -1.11
N PHE A 208 12.36 27.62 -0.53
CA PHE A 208 11.58 28.77 -1.00
C PHE A 208 12.28 30.12 -0.85
N GLU A 209 13.08 30.33 0.20
CA GLU A 209 13.74 31.63 0.43
C GLU A 209 14.68 32.00 -0.72
N LYS A 210 15.35 31.01 -1.34
CA LYS A 210 16.18 31.26 -2.53
C LYS A 210 15.35 31.61 -3.77
N ILE A 211 14.11 31.15 -3.85
CA ILE A 211 13.15 31.55 -4.90
C ILE A 211 12.73 33.00 -4.68
N ARG A 212 12.38 33.36 -3.44
CA ARG A 212 12.04 34.75 -3.08
C ARG A 212 13.18 35.69 -3.49
N SER A 213 14.43 35.42 -3.11
CA SER A 213 15.58 36.22 -3.54
C SER A 213 15.77 36.27 -5.07
N ASN A 214 15.59 35.15 -5.77
CA ASN A 214 15.90 35.06 -7.21
C ASN A 214 14.79 35.57 -8.15
N PHE A 215 13.51 35.54 -7.73
CA PHE A 215 12.36 35.80 -8.62
C PHE A 215 11.44 36.95 -8.18
N HIS A 216 11.54 37.47 -6.95
CA HIS A 216 10.63 38.51 -6.47
C HIS A 216 10.60 39.78 -7.36
N SER A 217 11.75 40.16 -7.93
CA SER A 217 11.85 41.25 -8.91
C SER A 217 11.18 40.94 -10.26
N MET A 218 11.27 39.69 -10.77
CA MET A 218 10.66 39.30 -12.05
C MET A 218 9.13 39.45 -12.06
N PHE A 219 8.49 39.36 -10.89
CA PHE A 219 7.05 39.57 -10.75
C PHE A 219 6.64 41.05 -10.70
N GLN A 220 7.55 41.96 -10.37
CA GLN A 220 7.27 43.41 -10.29
C GLN A 220 7.25 44.07 -11.68
N PHE A 221 8.09 43.64 -12.62
CA PHE A 221 8.15 44.22 -13.98
C PHE A 221 7.19 43.53 -14.96
N LYS A 222 6.46 44.31 -15.77
CA LYS A 222 5.45 43.80 -16.74
C LYS A 222 6.05 43.09 -17.96
N ASN A 223 7.31 43.32 -18.32
CA ASN A 223 7.88 42.92 -19.61
C ASN A 223 8.33 41.44 -19.63
N VAL A 224 7.38 40.54 -19.89
CA VAL A 224 7.65 39.18 -20.40
C VAL A 224 6.74 38.95 -21.61
N THR A 225 7.33 38.76 -22.79
CA THR A 225 6.64 38.75 -24.10
C THR A 225 5.80 37.50 -24.39
N GLN A 226 5.46 36.71 -23.36
CA GLN A 226 4.55 35.56 -23.43
C GLN A 226 3.64 35.53 -22.18
N LEU A 227 2.39 35.97 -22.34
CA LEU A 227 1.43 36.10 -21.22
C LEU A 227 1.18 34.76 -20.50
N ASN A 228 1.10 33.66 -21.25
CA ASN A 228 0.77 32.33 -20.70
C ASN A 228 1.89 31.82 -19.78
N SER A 229 3.14 31.87 -20.23
CA SER A 229 4.33 31.44 -19.49
C SER A 229 4.51 32.27 -18.21
N ARG A 230 4.32 33.60 -18.28
CA ARG A 230 4.35 34.48 -17.09
C ARG A 230 3.25 34.12 -16.09
N SER A 231 2.03 33.88 -16.57
CA SER A 231 0.89 33.51 -15.72
C SER A 231 1.14 32.19 -14.97
N GLN A 232 1.63 31.16 -15.67
CA GLN A 232 1.97 29.89 -15.03
C GLN A 232 3.09 30.04 -13.98
N LEU A 233 4.15 30.82 -14.26
CA LEU A 233 5.21 31.10 -13.29
C LEU A 233 4.67 31.78 -12.02
N ILE A 234 3.75 32.73 -12.15
CA ILE A 234 3.09 33.41 -11.03
C ILE A 234 2.25 32.42 -10.20
N PHE A 235 1.46 31.55 -10.84
CA PHE A 235 0.71 30.51 -10.14
C PHE A 235 1.63 29.55 -9.36
N ILE A 236 2.75 29.13 -9.96
CA ILE A 236 3.74 28.26 -9.31
C ILE A 236 4.42 28.98 -8.14
N TYR A 237 4.84 30.22 -8.30
CA TYR A 237 5.43 31.00 -7.21
C TYR A 237 4.47 31.14 -6.03
N HIS A 238 3.23 31.59 -6.26
CA HIS A 238 2.26 31.74 -5.18
C HIS A 238 1.84 30.40 -4.58
N TYR A 239 1.82 29.31 -5.34
CA TYR A 239 1.63 27.97 -4.79
C TYR A 239 2.76 27.60 -3.82
N LEU A 240 4.01 27.77 -4.24
CA LEU A 240 5.18 27.53 -3.40
C LEU A 240 5.21 28.43 -2.15
N GLU A 241 4.81 29.69 -2.29
CA GLU A 241 4.68 30.66 -1.20
C GLU A 241 3.62 30.26 -0.18
N LYS A 242 2.42 29.87 -0.66
CA LYS A 242 1.32 29.34 0.17
C LYS A 242 1.74 28.06 0.88
N MET A 243 2.41 27.14 0.19
CA MET A 243 2.94 25.92 0.81
C MET A 243 3.98 26.25 1.88
N ASN A 244 4.95 27.12 1.59
CA ASN A 244 5.98 27.53 2.56
C ASN A 244 5.36 28.21 3.79
N TYR A 245 4.33 29.04 3.61
CA TYR A 245 3.56 29.62 4.71
C TYR A 245 2.88 28.53 5.56
N VAL A 246 2.15 27.60 4.92
CA VAL A 246 1.48 26.48 5.61
C VAL A 246 2.46 25.56 6.37
N TYR A 247 3.70 25.41 5.90
CA TYR A 247 4.75 24.68 6.61
C TYR A 247 5.45 25.47 7.73
N SER A 248 5.37 26.81 7.76
CA SER A 248 6.16 27.67 8.67
C SER A 248 5.35 28.49 9.68
N LYS A 249 4.14 28.95 9.35
CA LYS A 249 3.30 29.81 10.21
C LYS A 249 1.90 29.23 10.34
N MET A 250 1.49 28.87 11.57
CA MET A 250 0.20 28.22 11.86
C MET A 250 -0.87 29.16 12.44
N PRO A 251 -1.55 29.98 11.62
CA PRO A 251 -2.92 30.43 11.90
C PRO A 251 -3.88 30.00 10.77
N LEU A 252 -4.71 28.99 11.04
CA LEU A 252 -5.55 28.34 10.01
C LEU A 252 -6.76 29.14 9.50
N LYS A 253 -7.04 30.33 10.04
CA LYS A 253 -8.13 31.20 9.55
C LYS A 253 -8.03 31.50 8.05
N ASN A 254 -6.83 31.55 7.49
CA ASN A 254 -6.61 31.86 6.08
C ASN A 254 -6.64 30.64 5.15
N MET A 255 -6.96 29.42 5.65
CA MET A 255 -6.95 28.21 4.81
C MET A 255 -8.20 28.08 3.91
N PHE A 256 -9.21 28.92 4.12
CA PHE A 256 -10.52 28.83 3.45
C PHE A 256 -10.60 29.51 2.07
N SER A 257 -9.68 30.39 1.71
CA SER A 257 -9.69 31.12 0.41
C SER A 257 -9.04 30.33 -0.74
N LEU A 258 -9.06 29.00 -0.67
CA LEU A 258 -8.12 28.15 -1.40
C LEU A 258 -8.81 26.90 -1.97
N THR A 259 -8.81 26.77 -3.30
CA THR A 259 -9.31 25.64 -4.08
C THR A 259 -8.33 24.45 -4.08
N TRP A 260 -8.09 23.84 -2.91
CA TRP A 260 -7.18 22.70 -2.72
C TRP A 260 -7.69 21.35 -3.32
N GLU A 261 -8.52 21.35 -4.36
CA GLU A 261 -9.26 20.16 -4.85
C GLU A 261 -8.39 18.91 -5.11
N LYS A 262 -7.10 19.11 -5.41
CA LYS A 262 -6.13 18.03 -5.69
C LYS A 262 -5.03 17.86 -4.64
N ASP A 263 -4.98 18.73 -3.62
CA ASP A 263 -3.78 18.98 -2.80
C ASP A 263 -3.91 18.68 -1.29
N PHE A 264 -5.02 18.06 -0.89
CA PHE A 264 -5.25 17.54 0.46
C PHE A 264 -4.10 16.67 1.03
N LEU A 265 -3.31 16.00 0.17
CA LEU A 265 -2.13 15.21 0.57
C LEU A 265 -0.91 16.07 0.95
N SER A 266 -0.84 17.33 0.51
CA SER A 266 0.26 18.26 0.84
C SER A 266 0.09 18.95 2.20
N ILE A 267 -1.02 18.70 2.91
CA ILE A 267 -1.33 19.31 4.22
C ILE A 267 -0.38 18.74 5.31
N PRO A 268 0.32 19.58 6.09
CA PRO A 268 1.22 19.11 7.14
C PRO A 268 0.50 18.32 8.24
N GLN A 269 1.12 17.25 8.77
CA GLN A 269 0.52 16.44 9.85
C GLN A 269 0.18 17.25 11.13
N LYS A 270 0.85 18.40 11.35
CA LYS A 270 0.56 19.35 12.44
C LYS A 270 -0.81 20.03 12.29
N CYS A 271 -1.25 20.32 11.07
CA CYS A 271 -2.51 21.02 10.79
C CYS A 271 -3.72 20.17 11.19
N PHE A 272 -3.64 18.85 11.06
CA PHE A 272 -4.65 17.88 11.54
C PHE A 272 -4.85 17.86 13.07
N ASN A 273 -4.37 18.85 13.83
CA ASN A 273 -4.80 19.10 15.22
C ASN A 273 -6.00 20.05 15.29
N ASP A 274 -6.25 20.84 14.24
CA ASP A 274 -7.33 21.83 14.18
C ASP A 274 -8.58 21.26 13.50
N TYR A 275 -9.75 21.65 14.02
CA TYR A 275 -11.06 21.23 13.50
C TYR A 275 -11.33 21.80 12.10
N HIS A 276 -10.90 23.02 11.81
CA HIS A 276 -11.09 23.62 10.49
C HIS A 276 -10.24 22.93 9.43
N ALA A 277 -8.96 22.60 9.73
CA ALA A 277 -8.13 21.73 8.88
C ALA A 277 -8.80 20.38 8.58
N LEU A 278 -9.32 19.72 9.63
CA LEU A 278 -9.96 18.41 9.51
C LEU A 278 -11.25 18.49 8.68
N SER A 279 -12.09 19.51 8.90
CA SER A 279 -13.30 19.70 8.12
C SER A 279 -12.99 20.02 6.66
N PHE A 280 -12.00 20.87 6.40
CA PHE A 280 -11.55 21.18 5.05
C PHE A 280 -11.05 19.92 4.32
N PHE A 281 -10.24 19.09 4.99
CA PHE A 281 -9.77 17.82 4.44
C PHE A 281 -10.93 16.89 4.08
N VAL A 282 -11.97 16.80 4.92
CA VAL A 282 -13.15 15.97 4.65
C VAL A 282 -13.95 16.49 3.46
N THR A 283 -14.13 17.81 3.34
CA THR A 283 -14.84 18.44 2.22
C THR A 283 -14.15 18.25 0.87
N HIS A 284 -12.81 18.19 0.81
CA HIS A 284 -12.08 18.18 -0.48
C HIS A 284 -11.34 16.87 -0.81
N SER A 285 -11.16 15.95 0.14
CA SER A 285 -10.50 14.67 -0.15
C SER A 285 -11.34 13.78 -1.08
N PRO A 286 -10.73 13.05 -2.02
CA PRO A 286 -11.36 11.95 -2.73
C PRO A 286 -11.87 10.87 -1.78
N LEU A 287 -13.07 10.34 -2.03
CA LEU A 287 -13.80 9.47 -1.09
C LEU A 287 -13.00 8.25 -0.60
N LYS A 288 -12.14 7.67 -1.44
CA LYS A 288 -11.29 6.54 -1.06
C LYS A 288 -10.17 6.94 -0.08
N ALA A 289 -9.56 8.10 -0.28
CA ALA A 289 -8.57 8.64 0.65
C ALA A 289 -9.21 9.13 1.96
N LEU A 290 -10.44 9.64 1.88
CA LEU A 290 -11.27 9.98 3.02
C LEU A 290 -11.61 8.73 3.87
N LEU A 291 -12.05 7.64 3.22
CA LEU A 291 -12.34 6.35 3.86
C LEU A 291 -11.11 5.73 4.53
N ASP A 292 -9.98 5.60 3.81
CA ASP A 292 -8.72 5.05 4.38
C ASP A 292 -8.19 5.86 5.59
N ASN A 293 -8.65 7.12 5.75
CA ASN A 293 -8.32 8.01 6.88
C ASN A 293 -9.36 8.06 8.01
N THR A 294 -10.46 7.30 7.94
CA THR A 294 -11.54 7.30 8.96
C THR A 294 -11.00 7.19 10.39
N TYR A 295 -10.17 6.17 10.66
CA TYR A 295 -9.52 5.99 11.96
C TYR A 295 -8.63 7.17 12.38
N SER A 296 -8.00 7.87 11.43
CA SER A 296 -7.15 9.04 11.69
C SER A 296 -7.99 10.23 12.17
N LEU A 297 -9.08 10.54 11.45
CA LEU A 297 -10.06 11.58 11.79
C LEU A 297 -10.69 11.33 13.18
N ALA A 298 -11.05 10.07 13.46
CA ALA A 298 -11.57 9.65 14.76
C ALA A 298 -10.57 9.89 15.91
N LYS A 299 -9.29 9.59 15.70
CA LYS A 299 -8.21 9.83 16.68
C LYS A 299 -7.97 11.33 16.93
N LYS A 300 -8.35 12.20 15.98
CA LYS A 300 -8.35 13.66 16.12
C LYS A 300 -9.67 14.23 16.65
N ARG A 301 -10.59 13.38 17.16
CA ARG A 301 -11.92 13.75 17.67
C ARG A 301 -12.84 14.45 16.65
N TYR A 302 -12.58 14.33 15.34
CA TYR A 302 -13.38 15.03 14.32
C TYR A 302 -14.86 14.62 14.32
N PHE A 303 -15.16 13.34 14.56
CA PHE A 303 -16.53 12.79 14.62
C PHE A 303 -17.22 12.94 15.99
N TYR A 304 -16.47 13.38 17.02
CA TYR A 304 -16.97 13.58 18.37
C TYR A 304 -16.29 14.80 19.02
N ASN A 305 -16.76 15.97 18.61
CA ASN A 305 -16.24 17.28 19.04
C ASN A 305 -17.22 17.96 20.02
N VAL A 306 -16.97 19.22 20.37
CA VAL A 306 -17.87 20.02 21.23
C VAL A 306 -19.27 20.17 20.58
N LEU A 307 -19.34 20.18 19.25
CA LEU A 307 -20.56 20.24 18.45
C LEU A 307 -21.19 18.84 18.22
N LYS A 308 -20.94 17.90 19.14
CA LYS A 308 -21.34 16.48 19.14
C LYS A 308 -20.94 15.70 17.89
N HIS A 309 -21.66 15.86 16.78
CA HIS A 309 -21.57 15.02 15.59
C HIS A 309 -21.46 15.79 14.26
N GLU A 310 -21.28 17.10 14.27
CA GLU A 310 -21.19 17.91 13.03
C GLU A 310 -20.18 17.34 12.02
N GLY A 311 -18.97 16.99 12.46
CA GLY A 311 -17.95 16.37 11.59
C GLY A 311 -18.28 14.94 11.16
N CYS A 312 -19.09 14.21 11.93
CA CYS A 312 -19.62 12.91 11.52
C CYS A 312 -20.58 13.06 10.34
N TRP A 313 -21.51 14.03 10.42
CA TRP A 313 -22.46 14.29 9.34
C TRP A 313 -21.81 14.85 8.08
N LYS A 314 -20.82 15.77 8.21
CA LYS A 314 -20.02 16.24 7.08
C LYS A 314 -19.24 15.12 6.38
N PHE A 315 -18.72 14.15 7.15
CA PHE A 315 -18.08 12.96 6.58
C PHE A 315 -19.08 12.07 5.82
N ILE A 316 -20.23 11.77 6.42
CA ILE A 316 -21.28 10.92 5.82
C ILE A 316 -21.83 11.55 4.53
N ALA A 317 -22.07 12.87 4.53
CA ALA A 317 -22.63 13.60 3.39
C ALA A 317 -21.81 13.41 2.09
N ARG A 318 -20.47 13.37 2.19
CA ARG A 318 -19.56 13.17 1.05
C ARG A 318 -19.80 11.86 0.29
N PHE A 319 -20.31 10.82 0.97
CA PHE A 319 -20.64 9.53 0.37
C PHE A 319 -22.12 9.41 -0.03
N ASN A 320 -22.92 10.47 0.18
CA ASN A 320 -24.27 10.56 -0.39
C ASN A 320 -24.25 11.08 -1.83
N GLU A 321 -23.13 11.65 -2.29
CA GLU A 321 -22.88 12.09 -3.66
C GLU A 321 -22.72 10.86 -4.59
N THR A 322 -23.84 10.34 -5.13
CA THR A 322 -23.89 9.08 -5.90
C THR A 322 -22.86 9.00 -7.02
N GLU A 323 -22.69 10.07 -7.81
CA GLU A 323 -21.76 10.09 -8.93
C GLU A 323 -20.29 10.02 -8.47
N LEU A 324 -19.92 10.76 -7.41
CA LEU A 324 -18.59 10.65 -6.82
C LEU A 324 -18.35 9.26 -6.22
N LEU A 325 -19.37 8.68 -5.57
CA LEU A 325 -19.27 7.34 -5.00
C LEU A 325 -19.05 6.29 -6.09
N GLN A 326 -19.76 6.38 -7.21
CA GLN A 326 -19.57 5.49 -8.37
C GLN A 326 -18.17 5.68 -8.99
N LYS A 327 -17.76 6.92 -9.26
CA LYS A 327 -16.42 7.27 -9.77
C LYS A 327 -15.28 6.83 -8.83
N SER A 328 -15.51 6.78 -7.52
CA SER A 328 -14.50 6.40 -6.53
C SER A 328 -14.09 4.92 -6.55
N GLY A 329 -14.93 4.05 -7.12
CA GLY A 329 -14.68 2.61 -7.20
C GLY A 329 -14.50 1.91 -5.84
N ILE A 330 -15.05 2.47 -4.75
CA ILE A 330 -15.01 1.87 -3.41
C ILE A 330 -15.83 0.57 -3.39
N HIS A 331 -15.21 -0.52 -2.95
CA HIS A 331 -15.88 -1.82 -2.77
C HIS A 331 -16.54 -1.89 -1.38
N PRO A 332 -17.68 -2.59 -1.16
CA PRO A 332 -18.29 -2.74 0.18
C PRO A 332 -17.36 -3.33 1.24
N ILE A 333 -16.42 -4.18 0.82
CA ILE A 333 -15.33 -4.69 1.68
C ILE A 333 -14.47 -3.54 2.26
N GLU A 334 -14.21 -2.47 1.49
CA GLU A 334 -13.45 -1.30 1.96
C GLU A 334 -14.19 -0.57 3.11
N SER A 335 -15.52 -0.48 3.04
CA SER A 335 -16.34 0.08 4.11
C SER A 335 -16.31 -0.77 5.38
N TYR A 336 -16.55 -2.08 5.27
CA TYR A 336 -16.58 -2.96 6.45
C TYR A 336 -15.21 -3.06 7.14
N LEU A 337 -14.11 -3.01 6.39
CA LEU A 337 -12.76 -3.02 6.97
C LEU A 337 -12.49 -1.77 7.82
N GLU A 338 -12.95 -0.59 7.39
CA GLU A 338 -12.86 0.62 8.21
C GLU A 338 -13.86 0.62 9.38
N TYR A 339 -15.06 0.03 9.23
CA TYR A 339 -15.94 -0.26 10.36
C TYR A 339 -15.24 -1.10 11.43
N VAL A 340 -14.60 -2.23 11.06
CA VAL A 340 -13.85 -3.09 11.99
C VAL A 340 -12.69 -2.31 12.63
N ARG A 341 -11.90 -1.59 11.83
CA ARG A 341 -10.76 -0.77 12.32
C ARG A 341 -11.22 0.33 13.29
N TYR A 342 -12.38 0.95 13.06
CA TYR A 342 -12.96 1.97 13.92
C TYR A 342 -13.57 1.37 15.19
N ARG A 343 -14.37 0.29 15.07
CA ARG A 343 -15.01 -0.43 16.16
C ARG A 343 -14.00 -1.02 17.15
N TYR A 344 -12.90 -1.57 16.67
CA TYR A 344 -11.85 -2.21 17.50
C TYR A 344 -10.59 -1.34 17.70
N SER A 345 -10.67 -0.05 17.35
CA SER A 345 -9.62 0.98 17.49
C SER A 345 -8.78 0.90 18.78
N GLY A 346 -9.43 0.74 19.93
CA GLY A 346 -8.73 0.65 21.23
C GLY A 346 -7.86 -0.60 21.43
N LEU A 347 -8.17 -1.71 20.76
CA LEU A 347 -7.36 -2.95 20.77
C LEU A 347 -6.30 -2.95 19.66
N TYR A 348 -6.60 -2.28 18.54
CA TYR A 348 -5.66 -2.09 17.43
C TYR A 348 -4.40 -1.31 17.87
N GLU A 349 -4.56 -0.33 18.76
CA GLU A 349 -3.41 0.42 19.30
C GLU A 349 -2.49 -0.42 20.19
N SER A 350 -3.02 -1.32 21.01
CA SER A 350 -2.16 -2.19 21.86
C SER A 350 -1.44 -3.25 21.02
N GLU A 351 -2.09 -3.84 20.02
CA GLU A 351 -1.47 -4.74 19.04
C GLU A 351 -0.29 -4.07 18.29
N ILE A 352 -0.47 -2.81 17.84
CA ILE A 352 0.61 -2.06 17.17
C ILE A 352 1.72 -1.69 18.16
N LYS A 353 1.41 -1.22 19.38
CA LYS A 353 2.41 -0.92 20.41
C LYS A 353 3.26 -2.17 20.70
N ALA A 354 2.64 -3.34 20.90
CA ALA A 354 3.32 -4.61 21.15
C ALA A 354 4.17 -5.07 19.95
N LYS A 355 3.65 -5.04 18.72
CA LYS A 355 4.43 -5.37 17.52
C LYS A 355 5.62 -4.44 17.32
N LYS A 356 5.47 -3.12 17.57
CA LYS A 356 6.59 -2.18 17.46
C LYS A 356 7.65 -2.45 18.52
N MET A 357 7.28 -2.78 19.76
CA MET A 357 8.26 -3.20 20.78
C MET A 357 9.00 -4.47 20.36
N ASN A 358 8.30 -5.49 19.85
CA ASN A 358 8.92 -6.75 19.44
C ASN A 358 9.82 -6.59 18.19
N LEU A 359 9.46 -5.70 17.27
CA LEU A 359 10.34 -5.32 16.14
C LEU A 359 11.57 -4.53 16.61
N LEU A 360 11.41 -3.63 17.58
CA LEU A 360 12.54 -2.89 18.16
C LEU A 360 13.51 -3.85 18.87
N LYS A 361 13.01 -4.79 19.69
CA LYS A 361 13.81 -5.85 20.31
C LYS A 361 14.59 -6.67 19.28
N LYS A 362 13.91 -7.17 18.24
CA LYS A 362 14.57 -7.90 17.15
C LYS A 362 15.57 -7.07 16.35
N SER A 363 15.37 -5.75 16.22
CA SER A 363 16.40 -4.89 15.63
C SER A 363 17.60 -4.68 16.55
N SER A 364 17.41 -4.53 17.87
CA SER A 364 18.54 -4.45 18.81
C SER A 364 19.31 -5.76 18.96
N GLU A 365 18.63 -6.90 18.81
CA GLU A 365 19.24 -8.24 18.74
C GLU A 365 20.07 -8.41 17.44
N ASN A 366 19.62 -7.83 16.32
CA ASN A 366 20.31 -7.92 15.03
C ASN A 366 21.37 -6.83 14.78
N THR A 367 21.51 -5.80 15.64
CA THR A 367 22.49 -4.70 15.43
C THR A 367 23.96 -5.05 15.69
N MET A 368 24.30 -6.33 15.87
CA MET A 368 25.70 -6.80 15.89
C MET A 368 26.36 -6.92 14.51
N PHE A 369 25.67 -6.56 13.42
CA PHE A 369 26.28 -6.40 12.09
C PHE A 369 26.01 -5.01 11.50
N ASN A 370 27.04 -4.45 10.86
CA ASN A 370 27.22 -3.01 10.64
C ASN A 370 26.08 -2.30 9.87
N VAL A 371 25.72 -1.12 10.36
CA VAL A 371 25.10 -0.05 9.56
C VAL A 371 26.17 1.00 9.28
N GLU A 372 26.84 0.90 8.14
CA GLU A 372 27.78 1.94 7.70
C GLU A 372 27.00 3.17 7.19
N ILE A 373 27.19 4.30 7.89
CA ILE A 373 26.77 5.62 7.44
C ILE A 373 27.90 6.18 6.58
N TRP A 374 27.67 6.30 5.27
CA TRP A 374 28.73 6.63 4.32
C TRP A 374 28.98 8.14 4.23
N ASN A 375 30.08 8.62 4.82
CA ASN A 375 30.69 9.92 4.51
C ASN A 375 31.59 9.76 3.28
N PRO A 376 31.56 10.71 2.30
CA PRO A 376 32.28 10.57 1.04
C PRO A 376 33.73 11.12 1.13
N THR A 377 34.65 10.34 1.68
CA THR A 377 36.11 10.55 1.52
C THR A 377 36.80 9.24 1.17
N LEU A 378 37.92 9.32 0.43
CA LEU A 378 38.68 8.15 0.00
C LEU A 378 39.26 7.37 1.19
N ASN A 379 39.24 6.03 1.10
CA ASN A 379 40.36 5.21 1.55
C ASN A 379 40.37 3.86 0.82
N SER A 380 41.55 3.28 0.65
CA SER A 380 41.80 2.07 -0.13
C SER A 380 41.66 0.80 0.70
N ILE A 381 41.01 -0.23 0.13
CA ILE A 381 40.83 -1.54 0.78
C ILE A 381 41.95 -2.49 0.32
N LYS A 382 42.73 -3.01 1.27
CA LYS A 382 43.60 -4.18 1.07
C LYS A 382 42.78 -5.47 1.20
N VAL A 383 43.04 -6.47 0.36
CA VAL A 383 42.36 -7.77 0.37
C VAL A 383 43.32 -8.88 0.84
N PRO A 384 43.03 -9.60 1.93
CA PRO A 384 43.73 -10.83 2.30
C PRO A 384 43.18 -12.07 1.55
N ALA A 385 44.06 -13.05 1.31
CA ALA A 385 43.79 -14.20 0.46
C ALA A 385 42.76 -15.21 1.02
N ILE A 386 42.09 -15.93 0.10
CA ILE A 386 41.39 -17.19 0.38
C ILE A 386 42.41 -18.34 0.29
N LYS A 387 42.40 -19.28 1.24
CA LYS A 387 43.15 -20.53 1.14
C LYS A 387 42.35 -21.57 0.37
N ASN A 388 42.98 -22.24 -0.59
CA ASN A 388 42.47 -23.48 -1.18
C ASN A 388 42.76 -24.64 -0.21
N ASN A 389 41.81 -25.59 -0.09
CA ASN A 389 42.04 -26.94 0.41
C ASN A 389 41.50 -27.93 -0.63
N SER A 390 42.13 -29.10 -0.74
CA SER A 390 41.96 -30.05 -1.85
C SER A 390 40.96 -31.18 -1.59
N ILE A 391 40.63 -31.83 -2.71
CA ILE A 391 39.73 -32.97 -2.95
C ILE A 391 40.14 -34.24 -2.18
N ASP A 392 39.13 -35.01 -1.76
CA ASP A 392 38.95 -36.47 -1.92
C ASP A 392 37.44 -36.76 -1.79
N GLY A 393 36.80 -37.78 -2.37
CA GLY A 393 37.14 -38.84 -3.34
C GLY A 393 35.96 -39.84 -3.32
N SER A 394 35.28 -40.23 -4.41
CA SER A 394 35.71 -41.24 -5.39
C SER A 394 34.51 -41.73 -6.25
N HIS A 395 34.78 -42.30 -7.44
CA HIS A 395 33.94 -43.24 -8.26
C HIS A 395 32.49 -42.86 -8.71
N GLN A 396 31.97 -43.26 -9.90
CA GLN A 396 32.54 -43.93 -11.07
C GLN A 396 31.74 -43.66 -12.38
N THR A 397 32.42 -43.81 -13.53
CA THR A 397 32.01 -44.12 -14.93
C THR A 397 30.51 -44.30 -15.30
N GLN A 398 30.03 -43.99 -16.51
CA GLN A 398 30.64 -44.10 -17.87
C GLN A 398 30.23 -42.92 -18.82
N GLN A 399 30.51 -42.97 -20.14
CA GLN A 399 31.80 -42.70 -20.80
C GLN A 399 31.74 -42.95 -22.34
N SER A 400 31.54 -41.89 -23.14
CA SER A 400 31.84 -41.85 -24.60
C SER A 400 32.03 -40.39 -25.02
N ASN A 401 33.22 -39.93 -25.44
CA ASN A 401 33.93 -40.15 -26.71
C ASN A 401 33.27 -39.38 -27.89
N ILE A 402 34.00 -38.67 -28.77
CA ILE A 402 35.44 -38.73 -29.10
C ILE A 402 35.96 -37.42 -29.77
N LEU A 403 37.28 -37.13 -29.65
CA LEU A 403 38.16 -36.21 -30.44
C LEU A 403 37.77 -34.71 -30.64
N SER A 404 38.70 -33.74 -30.81
CA SER A 404 40.15 -33.66 -30.50
C SER A 404 40.67 -32.21 -30.65
N GLU A 405 41.71 -31.86 -29.86
CA GLU A 405 42.91 -31.03 -30.20
C GLU A 405 42.81 -29.77 -31.08
N ASN A 406 43.54 -28.67 -30.82
CA ASN A 406 44.92 -28.58 -30.31
C ASN A 406 45.20 -27.32 -29.45
N SER A 407 46.39 -27.23 -28.83
CA SER A 407 46.75 -26.16 -27.88
C SER A 407 48.24 -25.74 -27.90
N THR A 408 48.50 -24.47 -27.54
CA THR A 408 49.77 -23.86 -27.06
C THR A 408 49.39 -22.49 -26.47
N VAL A 409 49.57 -22.09 -25.19
CA VAL A 409 50.55 -22.35 -24.11
C VAL A 409 51.84 -21.51 -24.22
N PHE A 410 51.86 -20.31 -23.59
CA PHE A 410 52.66 -20.05 -22.37
C PHE A 410 52.34 -18.67 -21.73
N ASP A 411 53.12 -18.24 -20.73
CA ASP A 411 52.63 -17.43 -19.58
C ASP A 411 53.25 -16.04 -19.38
N ILE A 412 52.54 -15.27 -18.54
CA ILE A 412 52.99 -14.23 -17.57
C ILE A 412 54.13 -13.25 -17.98
N GLY A 413 53.77 -11.97 -18.02
CA GLY A 413 54.72 -10.85 -17.92
C GLY A 413 54.08 -9.62 -17.24
N ILE A 414 54.21 -9.52 -15.91
CA ILE A 414 53.84 -8.30 -15.16
C ILE A 414 55.06 -7.38 -15.12
N TRP A 415 54.92 -6.12 -15.54
CA TRP A 415 55.75 -5.00 -15.07
C TRP A 415 55.02 -3.65 -15.26
N ASN A 416 55.33 -2.67 -14.41
CA ASN A 416 54.62 -1.39 -14.29
C ASN A 416 55.44 -0.44 -13.39
N PRO A 417 55.29 0.90 -13.49
CA PRO A 417 55.69 1.80 -14.59
C PRO A 417 56.88 2.70 -14.18
N THR A 418 57.40 3.58 -15.05
CA THR A 418 57.79 4.98 -14.67
C THR A 418 58.25 5.88 -15.84
N LEU A 419 58.06 7.20 -15.65
CA LEU A 419 58.75 8.40 -16.18
C LEU A 419 58.96 8.66 -17.70
N ASN A 420 58.62 9.91 -18.07
CA ASN A 420 59.34 10.87 -18.94
C ASN A 420 60.01 10.36 -20.24
N SER A 421 59.74 10.92 -21.44
CA SER A 421 59.90 12.36 -21.72
C SER A 421 59.49 12.78 -23.16
N ILE A 422 59.15 14.06 -23.29
CA ILE A 422 59.41 15.00 -24.42
C ILE A 422 59.74 14.42 -25.81
N LYS A 423 58.86 14.63 -26.81
CA LYS A 423 59.20 15.32 -28.09
C LYS A 423 57.99 15.63 -28.98
N VAL A 424 58.05 16.77 -29.66
CA VAL A 424 57.19 17.27 -30.76
C VAL A 424 58.14 17.86 -31.81
N PRO A 425 58.06 17.46 -33.09
CA PRO A 425 57.35 18.21 -34.15
C PRO A 425 56.27 17.33 -34.85
N ALA A 426 55.14 17.80 -35.39
CA ALA A 426 54.81 18.97 -36.25
C ALA A 426 55.12 18.75 -37.76
N ILE A 427 54.45 19.52 -38.66
CA ILE A 427 54.40 19.41 -40.15
C ILE A 427 53.29 18.41 -40.64
N LYS A 428 52.34 18.71 -41.56
CA LYS A 428 52.04 19.94 -42.35
C LYS A 428 50.54 20.11 -42.71
N ASN A 429 50.22 21.33 -43.12
CA ASN A 429 48.98 22.00 -43.58
C ASN A 429 47.99 21.25 -44.51
N ASN A 430 46.70 21.60 -44.41
CA ASN A 430 45.91 22.39 -45.39
C ASN A 430 44.51 22.67 -44.75
N LEU A 431 44.01 23.89 -44.50
CA LEU A 431 43.71 25.08 -45.35
C LEU A 431 42.55 24.89 -46.36
N ILE A 432 41.43 25.58 -46.07
CA ILE A 432 40.54 26.38 -46.96
C ILE A 432 39.56 27.18 -46.05
N ASP A 433 39.16 28.39 -46.47
CA ASP A 433 38.67 29.48 -45.59
C ASP A 433 37.16 29.83 -45.66
N GLY A 434 36.70 30.73 -44.78
CA GLY A 434 35.39 31.44 -44.83
C GLY A 434 34.69 31.58 -43.46
N ASN A 435 34.98 32.56 -42.58
CA ASN A 435 34.58 34.00 -42.57
C ASN A 435 33.05 34.24 -42.60
N ASN A 436 32.42 35.08 -41.76
CA ASN A 436 32.84 36.19 -40.85
C ASN A 436 32.27 35.96 -39.40
N GLN A 437 32.77 36.50 -38.27
CA GLN A 437 33.04 37.90 -37.83
C GLN A 437 31.80 38.81 -37.80
N THR A 438 31.55 39.72 -36.83
CA THR A 438 32.29 40.23 -35.62
C THR A 438 31.22 40.55 -34.51
N GLN A 439 31.40 41.08 -33.28
CA GLN A 439 32.42 41.75 -32.41
C GLN A 439 32.19 41.23 -30.94
N GLN A 440 32.96 41.44 -29.85
CA GLN A 440 34.08 42.31 -29.41
C GLN A 440 33.76 43.69 -28.77
N SER A 441 33.74 43.75 -27.42
CA SER A 441 34.24 44.88 -26.59
C SER A 441 34.68 44.39 -25.19
N ASN A 442 35.72 45.00 -24.59
CA ASN A 442 36.39 44.57 -23.35
C ASN A 442 36.06 45.47 -22.13
N ILE A 443 36.47 45.06 -20.91
CA ILE A 443 37.34 45.84 -19.99
C ILE A 443 37.74 45.03 -18.72
N LEU A 444 38.82 45.50 -18.09
CA LEU A 444 39.59 45.07 -16.90
C LEU A 444 38.73 44.87 -15.60
N SER A 445 39.24 44.35 -14.46
CA SER A 445 40.62 44.34 -13.94
C SER A 445 40.98 43.15 -13.03
N GLU A 446 42.25 43.11 -12.58
CA GLU A 446 42.80 42.12 -11.66
C GLU A 446 42.36 42.32 -10.19
N ASN A 447 42.51 41.26 -9.38
CA ASN A 447 43.41 41.32 -8.22
C ASN A 447 43.66 39.92 -7.62
N SER A 448 44.89 39.70 -7.14
CA SER A 448 45.33 38.43 -6.53
C SER A 448 45.98 38.68 -5.16
N THR A 449 45.57 37.93 -4.15
CA THR A 449 46.35 37.78 -2.91
C THR A 449 46.43 36.32 -2.48
N VAL A 450 47.63 35.92 -2.08
CA VAL A 450 47.98 34.66 -1.42
C VAL A 450 48.44 35.05 -0.02
N PHE A 451 48.06 34.33 1.04
CA PHE A 451 49.03 33.72 1.96
C PHE A 451 48.39 32.90 3.11
N ASP A 452 48.98 31.73 3.29
CA ASP A 452 49.32 31.03 4.53
C ASP A 452 48.33 30.29 5.45
N ILE A 453 48.98 29.39 6.21
CA ILE A 453 48.43 28.29 7.01
C ILE A 453 48.52 28.63 8.50
N GLY A 454 47.42 28.46 9.23
CA GLY A 454 47.37 28.63 10.69
C GLY A 454 46.78 27.41 11.40
N ILE A 455 47.60 26.39 11.65
CA ILE A 455 47.26 25.33 12.60
C ILE A 455 47.57 25.85 14.01
N TRP A 456 46.60 25.89 14.92
CA TRP A 456 46.89 25.93 16.36
C TRP A 456 45.84 25.17 17.17
N ASN A 457 46.27 24.64 18.31
CA ASN A 457 45.57 23.64 19.11
C ASN A 457 45.89 23.88 20.60
N PRO A 458 44.90 24.02 21.49
CA PRO A 458 45.13 23.97 22.93
C PRO A 458 44.61 22.65 23.54
N SER A 459 45.48 22.00 24.30
CA SER A 459 45.17 20.81 25.13
C SER A 459 44.98 21.22 26.61
N LEU A 460 45.20 20.29 27.56
CA LEU A 460 45.05 20.45 29.02
C LEU A 460 43.57 20.35 29.51
N HIS A 461 43.20 19.65 30.59
CA HIS A 461 43.95 18.73 31.45
C HIS A 461 43.07 17.57 31.95
N SER A 462 43.77 16.49 32.35
CA SER A 462 43.46 15.42 33.32
C SER A 462 42.73 15.88 34.61
N THR A 463 42.20 15.01 35.50
CA THR A 463 42.36 13.57 35.81
C THR A 463 40.96 12.87 35.93
N ASP A 464 40.70 11.63 36.38
CA ASP A 464 41.42 10.64 37.22
C ASP A 464 40.99 9.17 36.97
N VAL A 465 41.80 8.19 37.41
CA VAL A 465 41.54 6.74 37.23
C VAL A 465 42.13 5.88 38.37
N PRO A 466 41.31 5.03 39.01
CA PRO A 466 41.67 3.62 39.23
C PRO A 466 40.80 2.67 38.37
N LYS A 467 41.25 1.57 37.74
CA LYS A 467 42.16 0.46 38.15
C LYS A 467 41.54 -0.37 39.31
N ILE A 468 41.50 -1.73 39.29
CA ILE A 468 42.22 -2.69 38.43
C ILE A 468 41.62 -4.14 38.42
N LYS A 469 41.90 -4.91 37.35
CA LYS A 469 41.92 -6.40 37.18
C LYS A 469 40.72 -7.30 37.56
N ASN A 470 40.14 -7.91 36.52
CA ASN A 470 40.07 -9.36 36.22
C ASN A 470 40.07 -10.42 37.34
N LYS A 471 39.15 -11.39 37.22
CA LYS A 471 39.52 -12.83 37.24
C LYS A 471 38.54 -13.69 36.40
N TYR A 472 39.07 -14.75 35.77
CA TYR A 472 38.32 -15.85 35.16
C TYR A 472 38.05 -16.95 36.19
N ASN A 473 37.00 -17.75 35.98
CA ASN A 473 37.06 -19.23 36.02
C ASN A 473 35.73 -19.86 35.55
N ASN A 474 35.80 -21.14 35.11
CA ASN A 474 34.63 -22.02 34.95
C ASN A 474 34.17 -22.50 36.36
N ASP A 475 33.01 -23.12 36.56
CA ASP A 475 32.81 -24.56 36.26
C ASP A 475 31.34 -25.04 36.26
N ASN A 476 31.15 -26.36 36.22
CA ASN A 476 29.96 -27.06 35.76
C ASN A 476 28.84 -27.34 36.81
N ASN A 477 27.64 -27.62 36.28
CA ASN A 477 26.59 -28.53 36.77
C ASN A 477 26.25 -28.61 38.29
N GLN A 478 25.00 -28.31 38.65
CA GLN A 478 23.97 -29.36 38.88
C GLN A 478 22.55 -28.80 39.09
N THR A 479 21.57 -29.71 39.12
CA THR A 479 20.13 -29.44 39.28
C THR A 479 19.69 -29.29 40.73
N GLN A 480 18.75 -28.37 41.00
CA GLN A 480 17.62 -28.67 41.90
C GLN A 480 16.40 -27.77 41.63
N SER A 481 15.25 -28.21 42.13
CA SER A 481 13.93 -27.61 41.88
C SER A 481 13.53 -26.58 42.93
N LEU A 482 12.77 -25.55 42.55
CA LEU A 482 11.71 -24.98 43.40
C LEU A 482 10.62 -24.30 42.53
N ALA A 483 9.46 -24.06 43.12
CA ALA A 483 8.21 -23.88 42.39
C ALA A 483 7.63 -22.45 42.42
N ASN A 484 6.51 -22.27 41.71
CA ASN A 484 5.60 -21.11 41.71
C ASN A 484 6.03 -19.86 40.93
N PHE A 485 5.27 -19.51 39.88
CA PHE A 485 4.32 -18.40 40.00
C PHE A 485 3.10 -18.59 39.07
N LYS A 486 1.99 -17.91 39.37
CA LYS A 486 0.64 -18.28 38.90
C LYS A 486 0.29 -17.80 37.49
N ILE A 487 -0.40 -18.66 36.72
CA ILE A 487 -1.12 -18.27 35.49
C ILE A 487 -2.48 -17.66 35.87
N GLY A 488 -2.78 -16.46 35.37
CA GLY A 488 -4.04 -15.77 35.63
C GLY A 488 -5.15 -16.17 34.65
N HIS A 489 -6.09 -17.02 35.09
CA HIS A 489 -7.40 -17.12 34.47
C HIS A 489 -8.31 -15.98 34.96
N TRP A 490 -9.17 -15.46 34.08
CA TRP A 490 -10.27 -14.55 34.42
C TRP A 490 -11.59 -15.12 33.88
N ASN A 491 -12.64 -15.07 34.70
CA ASN A 491 -13.98 -15.58 34.40
C ASN A 491 -15.02 -14.56 34.93
N PRO A 492 -16.06 -14.15 34.18
CA PRO A 492 -16.84 -12.97 34.52
C PRO A 492 -18.13 -13.23 35.31
N SER A 493 -18.21 -12.66 36.52
CA SER A 493 -19.41 -12.28 37.27
C SER A 493 -18.99 -11.13 38.22
N MET A 494 -19.82 -10.21 38.72
CA MET A 494 -21.28 -10.05 38.84
C MET A 494 -21.69 -8.63 38.35
N GLY A 495 -22.96 -8.19 38.37
CA GLY A 495 -24.19 -8.82 38.88
C GLY A 495 -25.47 -8.09 38.46
N LEU A 496 -26.62 -8.68 38.81
CA LEU A 496 -27.96 -8.16 38.56
C LEU A 496 -28.56 -7.62 39.86
N THR A 497 -28.99 -6.36 39.88
CA THR A 497 -29.86 -5.82 40.93
C THR A 497 -31.31 -6.25 40.67
N LYS A 498 -31.94 -6.90 41.65
CA LYS A 498 -33.38 -7.17 41.64
C LYS A 498 -34.16 -5.89 41.96
N VAL A 499 -35.26 -5.67 41.24
CA VAL A 499 -36.40 -4.87 41.71
C VAL A 499 -37.65 -5.76 41.62
N SER A 500 -38.61 -5.54 42.51
CA SER A 500 -39.69 -6.48 42.84
C SER A 500 -40.88 -6.49 41.88
N VAL A 501 -41.67 -7.57 41.96
CA VAL A 501 -42.89 -7.81 41.18
C VAL A 501 -44.07 -7.04 41.76
N ILE A 502 -44.87 -6.41 40.89
CA ILE A 502 -46.32 -6.21 41.10
C ILE A 502 -47.05 -6.93 39.95
N LYS A 503 -48.26 -7.45 40.20
CA LYS A 503 -48.96 -8.43 39.37
C LYS A 503 -50.41 -8.02 39.09
N LYS A 504 -50.97 -8.48 37.95
CA LYS A 504 -52.34 -8.22 37.44
C LYS A 504 -52.50 -6.77 36.93
N LYS A 505 -53.44 -6.45 36.01
CA LYS A 505 -54.60 -7.21 35.49
C LYS A 505 -54.59 -7.26 33.94
N SER A 506 -55.28 -8.23 33.37
CA SER A 506 -55.62 -8.32 31.93
C SER A 506 -57.02 -7.74 31.68
N ILE A 507 -57.21 -7.01 30.58
CA ILE A 507 -58.50 -6.68 29.95
C ILE A 507 -58.25 -6.64 28.44
N ASP A 508 -59.11 -7.29 27.66
CA ASP A 508 -59.10 -7.32 26.19
C ASP A 508 -59.88 -6.13 25.58
N VAL A 509 -59.75 -5.90 24.27
CA VAL A 509 -60.83 -5.56 23.29
C VAL A 509 -60.21 -5.02 21.99
N ASP A 510 -60.85 -5.34 20.87
CA ASP A 510 -60.42 -5.09 19.50
C ASP A 510 -60.61 -3.65 18.99
N ASN A 511 -59.95 -3.34 17.86
CA ASN A 511 -60.52 -2.79 16.61
C ASN A 511 -59.73 -1.68 15.91
N GLN A 512 -59.37 -2.02 14.66
CA GLN A 512 -59.60 -1.25 13.43
C GLN A 512 -58.73 -0.05 12.98
N THR A 513 -58.33 -0.21 11.70
CA THR A 513 -58.28 0.77 10.60
C THR A 513 -57.22 1.87 10.53
N GLN A 514 -56.52 1.84 9.39
CA GLN A 514 -56.15 2.95 8.51
C GLN A 514 -55.11 3.98 9.04
N SER A 515 -54.22 4.61 8.26
CA SER A 515 -53.83 4.65 6.84
C SER A 515 -53.59 6.12 6.48
N SER A 516 -52.34 6.57 6.57
CA SER A 516 -51.84 7.79 5.95
C SER A 516 -50.32 7.59 5.74
N ALA A 517 -49.74 7.74 4.54
CA ALA A 517 -49.76 8.81 3.52
C ALA A 517 -48.54 9.74 3.65
N VAL A 518 -48.02 10.15 2.50
CA VAL A 518 -46.77 10.93 2.36
C VAL A 518 -47.03 12.41 2.67
N PHE A 519 -46.04 13.10 3.25
CA PHE A 519 -45.96 14.56 3.20
C PHE A 519 -44.53 15.06 2.94
N GLU A 520 -44.44 16.16 2.20
CA GLU A 520 -43.19 16.80 1.76
C GLU A 520 -42.70 17.84 2.77
N ILE A 521 -41.44 18.29 2.62
CA ILE A 521 -40.82 19.30 3.48
C ILE A 521 -40.76 20.65 2.74
N GLY A 522 -41.58 21.61 3.19
CA GLY A 522 -41.49 23.00 2.75
C GLY A 522 -40.37 23.77 3.45
N PHE A 523 -39.63 24.60 2.71
CA PHE A 523 -38.69 25.58 3.26
C PHE A 523 -39.42 26.88 3.64
N TRP A 524 -39.01 27.51 4.74
CA TRP A 524 -39.33 28.91 5.05
C TRP A 524 -38.08 29.68 5.49
N ASN A 525 -37.93 30.89 4.95
CA ASN A 525 -36.92 31.89 5.34
C ASN A 525 -37.61 33.04 6.07
N SER A 526 -36.95 33.66 7.04
CA SER A 526 -37.24 35.05 7.45
C SER A 526 -36.07 35.68 8.19
N ASN A 527 -35.64 36.86 7.73
CA ASN A 527 -34.88 37.82 8.54
C ASN A 527 -35.85 38.67 9.38
N ILE A 528 -35.36 39.41 10.38
CA ILE A 528 -35.51 40.89 10.51
C ILE A 528 -34.86 41.40 11.83
N ASP A 529 -34.76 42.72 11.93
CA ASP A 529 -33.80 43.52 12.70
C ASP A 529 -34.05 43.76 14.20
N SER A 530 -33.07 44.43 14.80
CA SER A 530 -33.01 44.94 16.18
C SER A 530 -34.07 45.97 16.56
N THR A 531 -34.30 46.20 17.88
CA THR A 531 -34.06 47.52 18.51
C THR A 531 -34.18 47.56 20.05
N LYS A 532 -33.38 48.48 20.64
CA LYS A 532 -33.62 49.24 21.90
C LYS A 532 -33.55 48.51 23.26
N VAL A 533 -33.51 49.35 24.30
CA VAL A 533 -33.04 49.12 25.69
C VAL A 533 -34.08 49.71 26.66
N PRO A 534 -34.15 49.24 27.91
CA PRO A 534 -34.01 50.21 29.01
C PRO A 534 -33.05 49.77 30.14
N VAL A 535 -32.57 50.76 30.90
CA VAL A 535 -31.61 50.60 32.00
C VAL A 535 -32.33 50.55 33.35
N VAL A 536 -31.84 49.72 34.28
CA VAL A 536 -32.17 49.79 35.72
C VAL A 536 -30.87 49.74 36.54
N VAL A 537 -30.83 50.47 37.65
CA VAL A 537 -29.64 50.74 38.47
C VAL A 537 -29.90 50.34 39.93
N ASN A 538 -28.82 50.12 40.70
CA ASN A 538 -28.72 49.76 42.14
C ASN A 538 -28.69 48.25 42.43
N LYS A 539 -27.97 47.76 43.47
CA LYS A 539 -27.03 48.46 44.37
C LYS A 539 -25.87 47.55 44.80
N GLN A 540 -24.83 48.15 45.35
CA GLN A 540 -23.65 47.48 45.88
C GLN A 540 -23.99 46.62 47.10
N ASN A 541 -23.22 45.55 47.33
CA ASN A 541 -22.89 45.16 48.69
C ASN A 541 -21.43 44.68 48.77
N LYS A 542 -20.72 45.10 49.83
CA LYS A 542 -19.29 44.80 50.05
C LYS A 542 -19.16 43.65 51.03
N LEU A 543 -18.26 42.71 50.75
CA LEU A 543 -17.59 41.93 51.81
C LEU A 543 -16.10 41.82 51.47
N LYS A 544 -15.26 41.95 52.51
CA LYS A 544 -13.82 42.17 52.36
C LYS A 544 -13.04 40.86 52.38
N ASN A 545 -11.90 40.88 51.69
CA ASN A 545 -10.62 40.23 52.00
C ASN A 545 -10.62 39.03 52.95
N ASN A 546 -10.08 37.92 52.47
CA ASN A 546 -9.04 37.22 53.24
C ASN A 546 -7.82 36.94 52.34
N LYS A 547 -6.62 37.25 52.83
CA LYS A 547 -5.35 36.94 52.15
C LYS A 547 -4.84 35.60 52.65
N SER A 548 -4.52 34.67 51.76
CA SER A 548 -3.65 33.54 52.10
C SER A 548 -2.78 33.08 50.92
N LYS A 549 -1.48 33.04 51.21
CA LYS A 549 -0.37 32.31 50.55
C LYS A 549 -0.45 32.03 49.04
N VAL A 550 0.39 32.76 48.31
CA VAL A 550 1.01 32.26 47.07
C VAL A 550 2.04 31.19 47.45
N ASP A 551 1.77 29.92 47.13
CA ASP A 551 2.78 28.86 47.21
C ASP A 551 3.19 28.40 45.80
N LYS A 552 4.51 28.41 45.54
CA LYS A 552 5.11 28.14 44.22
C LYS A 552 5.22 26.64 43.96
N LEU A 553 4.17 26.00 43.47
CA LEU A 553 4.21 24.57 43.12
C LEU A 553 4.90 24.28 41.78
N SER A 554 6.24 24.23 41.87
CA SER A 554 7.18 23.35 41.16
C SER A 554 6.72 22.76 39.82
N THR A 555 7.30 23.27 38.72
CA THR A 555 7.33 22.58 37.43
C THR A 555 8.30 21.40 37.45
N ASN A 556 7.86 20.22 37.91
CA ASN A 556 8.53 18.95 37.60
C ASN A 556 7.57 17.75 37.68
N GLY A 557 7.25 17.16 36.52
CA GLY A 557 6.31 16.05 36.44
C GLY A 557 5.79 15.81 35.02
N LEU A 558 6.67 15.35 34.11
CA LEU A 558 6.28 15.01 32.74
C LEU A 558 5.43 13.71 32.72
N GLN A 559 4.15 13.83 33.06
CA GLN A 559 3.17 12.79 32.74
C GLN A 559 3.14 12.60 31.23
N LYS A 560 3.59 11.43 30.77
CA LYS A 560 3.50 11.01 29.37
C LYS A 560 2.03 10.82 29.02
N SER A 561 1.38 11.88 28.53
CA SER A 561 -0.05 11.90 28.25
C SER A 561 -0.44 10.78 27.29
N ASP A 562 -1.22 9.82 27.80
CA ASP A 562 -1.67 8.70 27.00
C ASP A 562 -2.62 9.23 25.94
N LYS A 563 -2.31 8.95 24.67
CA LYS A 563 -3.00 9.59 23.54
C LYS A 563 -4.49 9.24 23.60
N PRO A 564 -5.41 10.22 23.55
CA PRO A 564 -6.82 9.98 23.81
C PRO A 564 -7.35 8.92 22.83
N LYS A 565 -7.98 7.88 23.39
CA LYS A 565 -8.64 6.82 22.62
C LYS A 565 -9.75 7.46 21.76
N PRO A 566 -9.94 7.03 20.50
CA PRO A 566 -11.02 7.55 19.67
C PRO A 566 -12.39 7.33 20.33
N ILE A 567 -13.19 8.39 20.46
CA ILE A 567 -14.59 8.28 20.88
C ILE A 567 -15.39 7.81 19.65
N LYS A 568 -16.30 6.86 19.87
CA LYS A 568 -17.10 6.25 18.79
C LYS A 568 -18.41 7.02 18.65
N ALA A 569 -18.62 7.63 17.49
CA ALA A 569 -19.91 8.20 17.09
C ALA A 569 -20.80 7.05 16.57
N PRO A 570 -21.98 6.78 17.19
CA PRO A 570 -22.86 5.72 16.73
C PRO A 570 -23.29 5.84 15.25
N PRO A 571 -23.64 7.02 14.71
CA PRO A 571 -24.02 7.15 13.30
C PRO A 571 -22.93 6.66 12.32
N LEU A 572 -21.65 6.91 12.63
CA LEU A 572 -20.55 6.46 11.79
C LEU A 572 -20.33 4.94 11.86
N LEU A 573 -20.68 4.29 12.97
CA LEU A 573 -20.64 2.82 13.05
C LEU A 573 -21.70 2.23 12.12
N THR A 574 -22.96 2.66 12.24
CA THR A 574 -24.06 2.22 11.37
C THR A 574 -23.74 2.48 9.90
N PHE A 575 -23.33 3.70 9.57
CA PHE A 575 -23.00 4.10 8.21
C PHE A 575 -21.93 3.22 7.54
N LEU A 576 -20.86 2.86 8.26
CA LEU A 576 -19.78 2.03 7.70
C LEU A 576 -20.14 0.54 7.61
N SER A 577 -21.06 0.03 8.45
CA SER A 577 -21.49 -1.39 8.44
C SER A 577 -22.78 -1.67 7.67
N VAL A 578 -23.57 -0.64 7.33
CA VAL A 578 -24.87 -0.76 6.65
C VAL A 578 -24.91 0.17 5.44
N ASP A 579 -25.10 1.47 5.64
CA ASP A 579 -25.48 2.41 4.57
C ASP A 579 -24.46 2.47 3.43
N LEU A 580 -23.17 2.61 3.74
CA LEU A 580 -22.11 2.68 2.74
C LEU A 580 -21.87 1.32 2.07
N ILE A 581 -22.15 0.21 2.75
CA ILE A 581 -22.11 -1.13 2.16
C ILE A 581 -23.24 -1.27 1.14
N GLU A 582 -24.47 -0.92 1.49
CA GLU A 582 -25.59 -0.94 0.55
C GLU A 582 -25.36 -0.04 -0.67
N LYS A 583 -24.89 1.19 -0.45
CA LYS A 583 -24.58 2.13 -1.54
C LYS A 583 -23.45 1.66 -2.45
N THR A 584 -22.41 1.02 -1.91
CA THR A 584 -21.30 0.49 -2.72
C THR A 584 -21.62 -0.84 -3.39
N LEU A 585 -22.53 -1.66 -2.83
CA LEU A 585 -23.07 -2.85 -3.49
C LEU A 585 -23.86 -2.50 -4.75
N LYS A 586 -24.65 -1.40 -4.73
CA LYS A 586 -25.36 -0.87 -5.92
C LYS A 586 -24.42 -0.42 -7.05
N ASN A 587 -23.15 -0.14 -6.75
CA ASN A 587 -22.14 0.22 -7.74
C ASN A 587 -21.37 -0.99 -8.33
N LEU A 588 -21.61 -2.21 -7.84
CA LEU A 588 -20.97 -3.41 -8.38
C LEU A 588 -21.70 -3.90 -9.64
N LYS A 589 -20.94 -4.30 -10.65
CA LYS A 589 -21.50 -4.84 -11.90
C LYS A 589 -21.95 -6.29 -11.73
N PRO A 590 -23.10 -6.70 -12.30
CA PRO A 590 -23.51 -8.10 -12.35
C PRO A 590 -22.48 -8.99 -13.06
N LEU A 591 -22.44 -10.26 -12.66
CA LEU A 591 -21.63 -11.31 -13.25
C LEU A 591 -22.54 -12.32 -13.94
N ASP A 592 -22.65 -12.29 -15.27
CA ASP A 592 -23.56 -13.18 -16.00
C ASP A 592 -23.00 -14.60 -16.18
N TYR A 593 -22.86 -15.28 -15.05
CA TYR A 593 -22.33 -16.64 -14.90
C TYR A 593 -23.20 -17.40 -13.89
N ASN A 594 -23.34 -18.72 -14.07
CA ASN A 594 -23.92 -19.61 -13.07
C ASN A 594 -22.86 -19.89 -12.00
N ILE A 595 -23.06 -19.34 -10.80
CA ILE A 595 -22.09 -19.40 -9.70
C ILE A 595 -22.61 -20.33 -8.60
N LEU A 596 -21.81 -21.32 -8.21
CA LEU A 596 -22.02 -22.12 -7.01
C LEU A 596 -21.03 -21.68 -5.94
N ILE A 597 -21.52 -21.12 -4.84
CA ILE A 597 -20.70 -20.76 -3.68
C ILE A 597 -20.85 -21.83 -2.61
N ALA A 598 -19.75 -22.41 -2.14
CA ALA A 598 -19.74 -23.37 -1.05
C ALA A 598 -18.86 -22.84 0.10
N TYR A 599 -19.41 -22.73 1.31
CA TYR A 599 -18.73 -22.08 2.44
C TYR A 599 -18.60 -22.98 3.67
N ASP A 600 -17.52 -22.79 4.42
CA ASP A 600 -17.29 -23.41 5.73
C ASP A 600 -18.30 -22.87 6.75
N SER A 601 -19.33 -23.67 7.04
CA SER A 601 -20.39 -23.28 7.96
C SER A 601 -20.10 -23.73 9.40
N ARG A 602 -18.96 -24.36 9.68
CA ARG A 602 -18.63 -24.84 11.04
C ARG A 602 -18.46 -23.67 12.01
N HIS A 603 -18.86 -23.87 13.27
CA HIS A 603 -18.76 -22.83 14.33
C HIS A 603 -17.34 -22.23 14.47
N CYS A 604 -16.28 -22.95 14.06
CA CYS A 604 -14.92 -22.41 14.09
C CYS A 604 -14.74 -21.10 13.29
N THR A 605 -15.52 -20.83 12.24
CA THR A 605 -15.40 -19.60 11.43
C THR A 605 -15.81 -18.32 12.19
N TYR A 606 -16.67 -18.44 13.20
CA TYR A 606 -17.06 -17.33 14.09
C TYR A 606 -16.03 -17.08 15.21
N LYS A 607 -15.14 -18.05 15.47
CA LYS A 607 -14.09 -18.01 16.50
C LYS A 607 -12.69 -17.77 15.93
N GLN A 608 -12.48 -18.01 14.63
CA GLN A 608 -11.23 -17.73 13.92
C GLN A 608 -11.29 -16.35 13.24
N PHE A 609 -10.12 -15.72 13.13
CA PHE A 609 -9.95 -14.43 12.44
C PHE A 609 -9.25 -14.62 11.09
N CYS A 610 -9.62 -13.79 10.12
CA CYS A 610 -8.99 -13.73 8.82
C CYS A 610 -7.52 -13.29 8.93
N LYS A 611 -6.68 -13.79 8.01
CA LYS A 611 -5.28 -13.36 7.89
C LYS A 611 -5.19 -12.04 7.14
N TYR A 612 -5.61 -10.96 7.81
CA TYR A 612 -5.66 -9.57 7.33
C TYR A 612 -4.66 -8.69 8.09
N MET A 613 -3.72 -8.06 7.37
CA MET A 613 -2.78 -7.03 7.87
C MET A 613 -2.34 -7.22 9.33
N HIS A 614 -2.89 -6.39 10.23
CA HIS A 614 -2.69 -6.41 11.67
C HIS A 614 -4.04 -6.35 12.41
N LEU A 615 -5.17 -6.62 11.73
CA LEU A 615 -6.50 -6.65 12.35
C LEU A 615 -6.88 -8.10 12.69
N LYS A 616 -6.53 -8.57 13.90
CA LYS A 616 -7.05 -9.83 14.46
C LYS A 616 -8.53 -9.72 14.89
N PHE A 617 -9.34 -9.01 14.12
CA PHE A 617 -10.70 -8.58 14.51
C PHE A 617 -11.75 -8.84 13.44
N LEU A 618 -11.36 -9.10 12.18
CA LEU A 618 -12.27 -9.57 11.14
C LEU A 618 -12.44 -11.09 11.27
N ARG A 619 -13.64 -11.57 11.59
CA ARG A 619 -13.93 -13.01 11.70
C ARG A 619 -13.94 -13.67 10.31
N VAL A 620 -13.76 -14.98 10.25
CA VAL A 620 -13.90 -15.74 8.99
C VAL A 620 -15.36 -15.69 8.50
N SER A 621 -16.32 -15.72 9.42
CA SER A 621 -17.74 -15.49 9.12
C SER A 621 -17.96 -14.16 8.38
N ASP A 622 -17.41 -13.06 8.88
CA ASP A 622 -17.60 -11.71 8.31
C ASP A 622 -17.10 -11.63 6.87
N ALA A 623 -15.92 -12.20 6.62
CA ALA A 623 -15.34 -12.26 5.28
C ALA A 623 -16.17 -13.13 4.32
N ILE A 624 -16.73 -14.25 4.79
CA ILE A 624 -17.65 -15.09 4.01
C ILE A 624 -18.92 -14.30 3.65
N VAL A 625 -19.57 -13.65 4.63
CA VAL A 625 -20.77 -12.82 4.42
C VAL A 625 -20.49 -11.72 3.40
N LEU A 626 -19.40 -10.96 3.55
CA LEU A 626 -19.04 -9.88 2.62
C LEU A 626 -18.78 -10.37 1.20
N LEU A 627 -18.08 -11.50 1.03
CA LEU A 627 -17.77 -12.05 -0.29
C LEU A 627 -19.03 -12.59 -0.98
N ILE A 628 -19.89 -13.29 -0.24
CA ILE A 628 -21.19 -13.73 -0.75
C ILE A 628 -22.03 -12.51 -1.15
N LEU A 629 -22.18 -11.52 -0.28
CA LEU A 629 -22.97 -10.32 -0.55
C LEU A 629 -22.48 -9.57 -1.79
N SER A 630 -21.17 -9.46 -1.98
CA SER A 630 -20.55 -8.82 -3.15
C SER A 630 -20.78 -9.59 -4.47
N ILE A 631 -21.05 -10.89 -4.42
CA ILE A 631 -21.32 -11.76 -5.59
C ILE A 631 -22.83 -11.87 -5.87
N VAL A 632 -23.65 -11.82 -4.82
CA VAL A 632 -25.10 -12.09 -4.85
C VAL A 632 -25.92 -10.81 -5.08
N TYR A 633 -25.61 -9.73 -4.37
CA TYR A 633 -26.40 -8.47 -4.42
C TYR A 633 -26.57 -7.91 -5.84
N PRO A 634 -25.54 -7.89 -6.73
CA PRO A 634 -25.68 -7.34 -8.08
C PRO A 634 -26.63 -8.13 -9.00
N LYS A 635 -27.19 -9.26 -8.52
CA LYS A 635 -27.99 -10.20 -9.32
C LYS A 635 -29.47 -10.27 -8.94
N SER A 636 -29.96 -9.39 -8.07
CA SER A 636 -31.36 -9.37 -7.62
C SER A 636 -32.38 -9.45 -8.78
N SER A 637 -32.09 -8.78 -9.90
CA SER A 637 -32.95 -8.70 -11.09
C SER A 637 -32.63 -9.69 -12.24
N HIS A 638 -31.74 -10.68 -12.06
CA HIS A 638 -31.24 -11.51 -13.18
C HIS A 638 -31.59 -13.00 -13.09
N ARG A 639 -31.61 -13.67 -14.25
CA ARG A 639 -31.92 -15.12 -14.39
C ARG A 639 -30.92 -16.01 -13.63
N ASN A 640 -29.63 -15.64 -13.64
CA ASN A 640 -28.52 -16.48 -13.16
C ASN A 640 -28.18 -16.22 -11.67
N LYS A 641 -29.14 -16.49 -10.78
CA LYS A 641 -29.01 -16.38 -9.31
C LYS A 641 -27.97 -17.38 -8.75
N PRO A 642 -27.02 -16.98 -7.88
CA PRO A 642 -26.05 -17.92 -7.32
C PRO A 642 -26.70 -18.97 -6.41
N LEU A 643 -26.19 -20.20 -6.51
CA LEU A 643 -26.52 -21.29 -5.58
C LEU A 643 -25.54 -21.25 -4.40
N ILE A 644 -26.04 -21.38 -3.16
CA ILE A 644 -25.19 -21.37 -1.96
C ILE A 644 -25.32 -22.67 -1.18
N CYS A 645 -24.18 -23.24 -0.81
CA CYS A 645 -24.04 -24.50 -0.10
C CYS A 645 -23.27 -24.31 1.22
N ALA A 646 -23.91 -24.60 2.35
CA ALA A 646 -23.30 -24.58 3.68
C ALA A 646 -22.64 -25.94 3.95
N ILE A 647 -21.30 -25.98 4.00
CA ILE A 647 -20.52 -27.22 4.19
C ILE A 647 -20.29 -27.45 5.68
N LYS A 648 -20.83 -28.58 6.18
CA LYS A 648 -20.59 -29.12 7.53
C LYS A 648 -19.39 -30.10 7.52
N ASP A 649 -19.12 -30.75 8.66
CA ASP A 649 -17.99 -31.70 8.80
C ASP A 649 -18.03 -32.84 7.76
N SER A 650 -16.88 -33.35 7.31
CA SER A 650 -16.86 -34.40 6.28
C SER A 650 -17.63 -35.66 6.67
N GLY A 651 -18.41 -36.17 5.71
CA GLY A 651 -19.37 -37.26 5.88
C GLY A 651 -20.81 -36.78 6.14
N LYS A 652 -21.03 -35.52 6.55
CA LYS A 652 -22.37 -34.91 6.55
C LYS A 652 -22.68 -34.34 5.17
N PRO A 653 -23.94 -34.39 4.69
CA PRO A 653 -24.35 -33.64 3.51
C PRO A 653 -24.26 -32.14 3.78
N PHE A 654 -23.90 -31.35 2.76
CA PHE A 654 -24.04 -29.90 2.80
C PHE A 654 -25.53 -29.52 2.64
N SER A 655 -25.94 -28.37 3.21
CA SER A 655 -27.29 -27.85 3.02
C SER A 655 -27.30 -26.69 2.01
N ILE A 656 -28.31 -26.65 1.14
CA ILE A 656 -28.52 -25.51 0.24
C ILE A 656 -29.18 -24.38 1.03
N VAL A 657 -28.57 -23.20 1.03
CA VAL A 657 -29.14 -22.00 1.67
C VAL A 657 -30.13 -21.37 0.70
N LYS A 658 -31.40 -21.29 1.10
CA LYS A 658 -32.42 -20.51 0.38
C LYS A 658 -32.21 -19.03 0.70
N ILE A 659 -31.91 -18.23 -0.32
CA ILE A 659 -31.91 -16.77 -0.23
C ILE A 659 -33.21 -16.25 -0.85
N ASP A 660 -33.90 -15.37 -0.13
CA ASP A 660 -35.02 -14.62 -0.69
C ASP A 660 -34.50 -13.34 -1.37
N TYR A 661 -34.39 -13.41 -2.70
CA TYR A 661 -33.96 -12.32 -3.56
C TYR A 661 -35.00 -11.19 -3.73
N THR A 662 -36.21 -11.33 -3.19
CA THR A 662 -37.20 -10.24 -3.15
C THR A 662 -36.93 -9.26 -2.00
N THR A 663 -36.24 -9.74 -0.95
CA THR A 663 -35.85 -8.91 0.20
C THR A 663 -34.53 -8.17 -0.05
N THR A 664 -34.38 -6.98 0.54
CA THR A 664 -33.11 -6.24 0.52
C THR A 664 -32.05 -7.00 1.31
N LEU A 665 -31.09 -7.59 0.61
CA LEU A 665 -29.97 -8.31 1.23
C LEU A 665 -28.98 -7.31 1.83
N THR A 666 -28.90 -7.28 3.16
CA THR A 666 -27.91 -6.52 3.93
C THR A 666 -26.85 -7.48 4.48
N PHE A 667 -25.79 -6.94 5.10
CA PHE A 667 -24.82 -7.77 5.81
C PHE A 667 -25.49 -8.59 6.93
N GLU A 668 -26.41 -7.99 7.68
CA GLU A 668 -27.06 -8.62 8.84
C GLU A 668 -28.11 -9.67 8.43
N THR A 669 -28.97 -9.38 7.43
CA THR A 669 -29.96 -10.36 6.97
C THR A 669 -29.27 -11.58 6.32
N LEU A 670 -28.15 -11.38 5.63
CA LEU A 670 -27.34 -12.46 5.10
C LEU A 670 -26.55 -13.22 6.18
N GLU A 671 -25.93 -12.55 7.18
CA GLU A 671 -25.30 -13.24 8.32
C GLU A 671 -26.32 -14.13 9.04
N LYS A 672 -27.56 -13.65 9.23
CA LYS A 672 -28.67 -14.42 9.81
C LYS A 672 -29.02 -15.65 8.95
N MET A 673 -29.28 -15.50 7.66
CA MET A 673 -29.55 -16.64 6.74
C MET A 673 -28.43 -17.69 6.74
N LEU A 674 -27.16 -17.26 6.83
CA LEU A 674 -25.99 -18.14 6.83
C LEU A 674 -25.69 -18.77 8.21
N THR A 675 -26.30 -18.27 9.30
CA THR A 675 -26.12 -18.76 10.70
C THR A 675 -27.28 -19.62 11.22
N GLU A 676 -28.53 -19.39 10.77
CA GLU A 676 -29.72 -20.08 11.30
C GLU A 676 -29.63 -21.62 11.20
N ASN A 677 -28.90 -22.13 10.22
CA ASN A 677 -28.65 -23.56 10.00
C ASN A 677 -27.62 -24.21 10.97
N LEU A 678 -27.06 -23.42 11.91
CA LEU A 678 -25.97 -23.84 12.80
C LEU A 678 -26.42 -24.00 14.26
N ILE A 679 -27.34 -23.15 14.70
CA ILE A 679 -27.82 -23.10 16.11
C ILE A 679 -28.50 -24.43 16.51
N LYS A 680 -29.05 -25.17 15.53
CA LYS A 680 -29.73 -26.46 15.72
C LYS A 680 -28.78 -27.65 15.92
N ASP A 681 -27.49 -27.52 15.59
CA ASP A 681 -26.53 -28.64 15.57
C ASP A 681 -25.55 -28.63 16.77
N SER A 682 -25.46 -27.54 17.55
CA SER A 682 -24.26 -27.24 18.34
C SER A 682 -24.37 -27.45 19.86
N MET A 683 -24.33 -28.72 20.32
CA MET A 683 -23.82 -29.03 21.67
C MET A 683 -22.28 -29.09 21.65
N PRO A 684 -21.57 -28.46 22.62
CA PRO A 684 -20.11 -28.31 22.58
C PRO A 684 -19.37 -29.58 23.09
N HIS A 685 -19.50 -30.70 22.37
CA HIS A 685 -18.78 -31.94 22.69
C HIS A 685 -17.26 -31.76 22.49
N LYS A 686 -16.50 -31.95 23.59
CA LYS A 686 -15.08 -31.57 23.68
C LYS A 686 -14.12 -32.36 22.77
N ASN A 687 -14.48 -33.57 22.34
CA ASN A 687 -13.53 -34.56 21.82
C ASN A 687 -13.66 -34.87 20.31
N TYR A 688 -14.38 -34.06 19.53
CA TYR A 688 -14.42 -34.26 18.08
C TYR A 688 -13.05 -33.93 17.44
N THR A 689 -12.41 -34.94 16.86
CA THR A 689 -11.31 -34.73 15.91
C THR A 689 -11.81 -33.83 14.79
N ARG A 690 -11.08 -32.75 14.49
CA ARG A 690 -11.49 -31.77 13.47
C ARG A 690 -11.42 -32.41 12.09
N LYS A 691 -12.54 -32.97 11.64
CA LYS A 691 -12.73 -33.35 10.25
C LYS A 691 -12.67 -32.11 9.36
N ASN A 692 -11.82 -32.17 8.34
CA ASN A 692 -11.77 -31.18 7.28
C ASN A 692 -13.13 -31.10 6.57
N ILE A 693 -13.50 -29.93 6.03
CA ILE A 693 -14.69 -29.83 5.17
C ILE A 693 -14.36 -30.25 3.75
N ASP A 694 -15.31 -30.84 3.03
CA ASP A 694 -15.12 -31.23 1.62
C ASP A 694 -15.97 -30.34 0.69
N PRO A 695 -15.44 -29.23 0.15
CA PRO A 695 -16.12 -28.44 -0.87
C PRO A 695 -16.24 -29.17 -2.22
N LEU A 696 -15.41 -30.17 -2.53
CA LEU A 696 -15.47 -30.91 -3.80
C LEU A 696 -16.72 -31.79 -3.90
N SER A 697 -17.31 -32.15 -2.75
CA SER A 697 -18.66 -32.74 -2.67
C SER A 697 -19.72 -31.95 -3.45
N THR A 698 -19.60 -30.60 -3.51
CA THR A 698 -20.53 -29.74 -4.26
C THR A 698 -20.36 -29.86 -5.78
N ILE A 699 -19.15 -30.13 -6.28
CA ILE A 699 -18.91 -30.44 -7.70
C ILE A 699 -19.56 -31.77 -8.05
N ASN A 700 -19.33 -32.80 -7.21
CA ASN A 700 -19.89 -34.14 -7.42
C ASN A 700 -21.43 -34.12 -7.39
N TRP A 701 -22.03 -33.31 -6.50
CA TRP A 701 -23.47 -33.08 -6.47
C TRP A 701 -23.95 -32.31 -7.71
N ALA A 702 -23.25 -31.26 -8.15
CA ALA A 702 -23.62 -30.49 -9.34
C ALA A 702 -23.65 -31.36 -10.60
N THR A 703 -22.71 -32.30 -10.74
CA THR A 703 -22.76 -33.36 -11.77
C THR A 703 -24.00 -34.25 -11.62
N LYS A 704 -24.23 -34.82 -10.43
CA LYS A 704 -25.34 -35.78 -10.19
C LYS A 704 -26.73 -35.15 -10.33
N SER A 705 -26.89 -33.87 -10.00
CA SER A 705 -28.17 -33.13 -10.06
C SER A 705 -28.30 -32.27 -11.32
N SER A 706 -27.48 -32.54 -12.35
CA SER A 706 -27.44 -31.87 -13.64
C SER A 706 -27.50 -30.34 -13.57
N LYS A 707 -26.71 -29.76 -12.68
CA LYS A 707 -26.63 -28.29 -12.51
C LYS A 707 -25.52 -27.74 -13.38
N ASN A 708 -25.87 -26.87 -14.32
CA ASN A 708 -24.93 -26.06 -15.09
C ASN A 708 -24.30 -24.99 -14.18
N VAL A 709 -22.98 -25.04 -13.99
CA VAL A 709 -22.19 -24.13 -13.16
C VAL A 709 -20.95 -23.72 -13.94
N ASP A 710 -20.78 -22.42 -14.16
CA ASP A 710 -19.63 -21.88 -14.90
C ASP A 710 -18.49 -21.46 -13.93
N VAL A 711 -18.84 -21.12 -12.68
CA VAL A 711 -17.88 -20.75 -11.62
C VAL A 711 -18.24 -21.42 -10.27
N PHE A 712 -17.26 -22.11 -9.67
CA PHE A 712 -17.33 -22.58 -8.29
C PHE A 712 -16.51 -21.66 -7.37
N VAL A 713 -17.02 -21.32 -6.19
CA VAL A 713 -16.33 -20.46 -5.21
C VAL A 713 -16.35 -21.12 -3.84
N PHE A 714 -15.19 -21.53 -3.35
CA PHE A 714 -15.02 -22.20 -2.06
C PHE A 714 -14.45 -21.23 -1.04
N MET A 715 -15.10 -21.06 0.11
CA MET A 715 -14.70 -20.09 1.13
C MET A 715 -14.59 -20.74 2.51
N GLY A 716 -13.45 -20.61 3.18
CA GLY A 716 -13.28 -21.22 4.49
C GLY A 716 -11.92 -21.00 5.14
N THR A 717 -11.61 -21.87 6.09
CA THR A 717 -10.32 -21.93 6.79
C THR A 717 -9.23 -22.57 5.92
N HIS A 718 -8.06 -22.86 6.51
CA HIS A 718 -7.05 -23.73 5.90
C HIS A 718 -7.36 -25.23 6.07
N ASP A 719 -8.45 -25.60 6.75
CA ASP A 719 -8.89 -26.98 6.98
C ASP A 719 -9.76 -27.54 5.82
N MET A 720 -9.62 -27.02 4.59
CA MET A 720 -10.45 -27.44 3.44
C MET A 720 -9.83 -28.65 2.73
N ASN A 721 -10.58 -29.74 2.60
CA ASN A 721 -10.18 -30.88 1.78
C ASN A 721 -10.41 -30.57 0.29
N ILE A 722 -9.41 -29.95 -0.34
CA ILE A 722 -9.36 -29.74 -1.79
C ILE A 722 -8.42 -30.73 -2.49
N ASN A 723 -8.10 -31.86 -1.84
CA ASN A 723 -7.32 -32.93 -2.46
C ASN A 723 -8.10 -33.47 -3.67
N ASN A 724 -7.44 -33.61 -4.83
CA ASN A 724 -8.04 -33.92 -6.12
C ASN A 724 -8.84 -32.79 -6.81
N LEU A 725 -8.76 -31.53 -6.35
CA LEU A 725 -9.43 -30.37 -6.98
C LEU A 725 -9.35 -30.35 -8.52
N VAL A 726 -8.15 -30.55 -9.09
CA VAL A 726 -7.93 -30.57 -10.54
C VAL A 726 -8.60 -31.77 -11.24
N LYS A 727 -8.73 -32.92 -10.56
CA LYS A 727 -9.43 -34.11 -11.07
C LYS A 727 -10.95 -33.88 -11.07
N SER A 728 -11.50 -33.37 -9.96
CA SER A 728 -12.93 -33.03 -9.86
C SER A 728 -13.33 -31.95 -10.86
N LYS A 729 -12.48 -30.92 -11.06
CA LYS A 729 -12.63 -29.92 -12.12
C LYS A 729 -12.73 -30.56 -13.50
N LYS A 730 -11.72 -31.35 -13.91
CA LYS A 730 -11.70 -32.03 -15.22
C LYS A 730 -12.88 -32.98 -15.43
N TYR A 731 -13.34 -33.65 -14.38
CA TYR A 731 -14.52 -34.52 -14.43
C TYR A 731 -15.79 -33.70 -14.71
N TYR A 732 -15.98 -32.56 -14.01
CA TYR A 732 -17.10 -31.67 -14.27
C TYR A 732 -17.02 -30.99 -15.65
N GLU A 733 -15.82 -30.61 -16.12
CA GLU A 733 -15.63 -30.05 -17.48
C GLU A 733 -15.95 -31.10 -18.57
N LYS A 734 -15.59 -32.37 -18.37
CA LYS A 734 -15.99 -33.47 -19.27
C LYS A 734 -17.50 -33.70 -19.26
N TYR A 735 -18.13 -33.63 -18.08
CA TYR A 735 -19.58 -33.81 -17.92
C TYR A 735 -20.40 -32.68 -18.57
N SER A 736 -20.02 -31.42 -18.30
CA SER A 736 -20.79 -30.24 -18.72
C SER A 736 -20.49 -29.77 -20.15
N GLY A 737 -19.45 -30.32 -20.79
CA GLY A 737 -18.95 -29.85 -22.09
C GLY A 737 -18.31 -28.45 -22.06
N LYS A 738 -18.19 -27.84 -20.88
CA LYS A 738 -17.74 -26.45 -20.68
C LYS A 738 -16.43 -26.39 -19.91
N ARG A 739 -15.71 -25.28 -20.05
CA ARG A 739 -14.62 -24.91 -19.14
C ARG A 739 -15.19 -24.20 -17.93
N VAL A 740 -14.76 -24.56 -16.74
CA VAL A 740 -15.21 -23.93 -15.49
C VAL A 740 -14.07 -23.27 -14.75
N LYS A 741 -14.42 -22.26 -13.94
CA LYS A 741 -13.49 -21.58 -13.04
C LYS A 741 -13.75 -22.03 -11.60
N ILE A 742 -12.69 -22.19 -10.81
CA ILE A 742 -12.80 -22.46 -9.37
C ILE A 742 -11.98 -21.43 -8.61
N ILE A 743 -12.57 -20.82 -7.59
CA ILE A 743 -11.92 -19.86 -6.69
C ILE A 743 -11.88 -20.49 -5.29
N VAL A 744 -10.73 -20.45 -4.62
CA VAL A 744 -10.52 -21.03 -3.29
C VAL A 744 -10.00 -19.96 -2.33
N CYS A 745 -10.86 -19.48 -1.45
CA CYS A 745 -10.58 -18.47 -0.43
C CYS A 745 -10.22 -19.13 0.90
N CYS A 746 -8.91 -19.30 1.17
CA CYS A 746 -8.35 -19.82 2.42
C CYS A 746 -8.11 -18.67 3.40
N LEU A 747 -9.18 -18.23 4.06
CA LEU A 747 -9.24 -16.96 4.78
C LEU A 747 -8.31 -16.89 6.01
N THR A 748 -7.91 -18.04 6.57
CA THR A 748 -7.04 -18.10 7.76
C THR A 748 -5.57 -18.41 7.49
N GLY A 749 -5.16 -18.58 6.22
CA GLY A 749 -3.75 -18.68 5.84
C GLY A 749 -3.46 -19.68 4.72
N GLY A 750 -2.18 -20.07 4.64
CA GLY A 750 -1.65 -20.97 3.62
C GLY A 750 -2.30 -22.35 3.62
N HIS A 751 -2.26 -23.02 2.47
CA HIS A 751 -3.02 -24.25 2.24
C HIS A 751 -2.19 -25.26 1.46
N SER A 752 -2.15 -26.54 1.88
CA SER A 752 -1.37 -27.60 1.23
C SER A 752 -1.64 -27.71 -0.28
N GLY A 753 -2.92 -27.80 -0.66
CA GLY A 753 -3.38 -27.84 -2.05
C GLY A 753 -3.10 -26.60 -2.93
N GLN A 754 -2.46 -25.54 -2.43
CA GLN A 754 -2.11 -24.33 -3.21
C GLN A 754 -1.23 -24.60 -4.44
N THR A 755 -0.60 -25.78 -4.50
CA THR A 755 0.10 -26.31 -5.70
C THR A 755 -0.81 -26.42 -6.94
N CYS A 756 -2.14 -26.55 -6.75
CA CYS A 756 -3.13 -26.61 -7.83
C CYS A 756 -3.26 -25.29 -8.62
N ALA A 757 -2.78 -24.16 -8.09
CA ALA A 757 -2.83 -22.83 -8.72
C ALA A 757 -2.02 -22.68 -10.03
N ARG A 758 -1.46 -23.77 -10.55
CA ARG A 758 -0.86 -23.85 -11.89
C ARG A 758 -1.91 -24.02 -12.99
N ASP A 759 -3.10 -24.56 -12.68
CA ASP A 759 -4.22 -24.62 -13.63
C ASP A 759 -4.77 -23.21 -13.87
N ARG A 760 -5.03 -22.85 -15.14
CA ARG A 760 -5.54 -21.52 -15.49
C ARG A 760 -6.96 -21.27 -14.98
N GLY A 761 -7.77 -22.32 -14.86
CA GLY A 761 -9.15 -22.26 -14.37
C GLY A 761 -9.27 -22.42 -12.85
N VAL A 762 -8.19 -22.30 -12.08
CA VAL A 762 -8.21 -22.32 -10.61
C VAL A 762 -7.50 -21.09 -10.05
N LEU A 763 -8.13 -20.38 -9.12
CA LEU A 763 -7.56 -19.26 -8.36
C LEU A 763 -7.54 -19.57 -6.86
N PHE A 764 -6.41 -19.33 -6.21
CA PHE A 764 -6.29 -19.33 -4.75
C PHE A 764 -6.22 -17.91 -4.21
N ILE A 765 -6.84 -17.69 -3.06
CA ILE A 765 -6.84 -16.43 -2.33
C ILE A 765 -6.49 -16.75 -0.87
N ILE A 766 -5.32 -16.30 -0.40
CA ILE A 766 -4.72 -16.73 0.87
C ILE A 766 -4.78 -15.59 1.88
N GLY A 767 -5.65 -15.68 2.88
CA GLY A 767 -5.95 -14.58 3.82
C GLY A 767 -7.09 -13.68 3.32
N PHE A 768 -7.13 -12.42 3.79
CA PHE A 768 -8.14 -11.45 3.36
C PHE A 768 -7.55 -10.05 3.15
N ASP A 769 -8.02 -9.29 2.15
CA ASP A 769 -7.88 -7.83 2.06
C ASP A 769 -8.94 -7.14 1.19
N LYS A 770 -8.82 -5.81 1.03
CA LYS A 770 -9.75 -4.97 0.28
C LYS A 770 -9.77 -5.17 -1.24
N ASN A 771 -8.77 -5.84 -1.82
CA ASN A 771 -8.68 -6.05 -3.27
C ASN A 771 -9.43 -7.32 -3.71
N ILE A 772 -9.76 -8.24 -2.80
CA ILE A 772 -10.26 -9.59 -3.13
C ILE A 772 -11.50 -9.59 -4.02
N GLY A 773 -12.51 -8.74 -3.74
CA GLY A 773 -13.71 -8.68 -4.60
C GLY A 773 -13.39 -8.28 -6.04
N LYS A 774 -12.45 -7.36 -6.22
CA LYS A 774 -11.95 -6.91 -7.53
C LYS A 774 -11.14 -8.02 -8.23
N ILE A 775 -10.32 -8.76 -7.49
CA ILE A 775 -9.54 -9.90 -8.00
C ILE A 775 -10.44 -11.07 -8.43
N ILE A 776 -11.49 -11.36 -7.67
CA ILE A 776 -12.53 -12.35 -8.04
C ILE A 776 -13.22 -11.93 -9.34
N TYR A 777 -13.63 -10.67 -9.44
CA TYR A 777 -14.25 -10.11 -10.66
C TYR A 777 -13.32 -10.21 -11.88
N SER A 778 -12.07 -9.77 -11.75
CA SER A 778 -11.06 -9.83 -12.80
C SER A 778 -10.74 -11.26 -13.25
N PHE A 779 -10.65 -12.23 -12.34
CA PHE A 779 -10.43 -13.63 -12.69
C PHE A 779 -11.63 -14.27 -13.40
N ILE A 780 -12.86 -13.98 -12.95
CA ILE A 780 -14.07 -14.46 -13.61
C ILE A 780 -14.16 -13.91 -15.06
N ASN A 781 -13.74 -12.66 -15.27
CA ASN A 781 -13.70 -11.99 -16.57
C ASN A 781 -12.39 -12.20 -17.37
N GLU A 782 -11.55 -13.18 -16.99
CA GLU A 782 -10.31 -13.60 -17.67
C GLU A 782 -9.23 -12.52 -17.87
N GLU A 783 -9.18 -11.53 -16.98
CA GLU A 783 -8.22 -10.42 -17.08
C GLU A 783 -6.75 -10.83 -16.78
N PHE A 784 -6.48 -12.08 -16.36
CA PHE A 784 -5.15 -12.68 -16.09
C PHE A 784 -5.11 -14.23 -16.03
#